data_AF-A0A7Y7YGP8-F1
#
_entry.id   AF-A0A7Y7YGP8-F1
#
_cell.length_a   1.000
_cell.length_b   1.000
_cell.length_c   1.000
_cell.angle_alpha   90.00
_cell.angle_beta   90.00
_cell.angle_gamma   90.00
#
_symmetry.space_group_name_H-M   'P 1'
#
loop_
_entity.id
_entity.type
_entity.pdbx_description
1 polymer ?
#
loop_
_entity_poly.entity_id
_entity_poly.type
_entity_poly.pdbx_seq_one_letter_code
_entity_poly.pdbx_strand_id
1 'polypeptide(L)'
;MTALLTYNLPLLAGAPNGIKKLRELILELAVRGKLVAQDPSDEPASELLKYIAEDKARLVDEGKIKKQKDLADVPEPVILFPLPAGWAATSIGEATICRDGERIPVSQAEREGRDKVFDYYGASGVIDKIDGYLFDKPLLLVGEDGANLINRSTPIAFMARGQYWVNNHAHVLDGISEELLLYIELYFNAIDLKPYVTGTAQPKMNQSKMNGIPVGLPPVAEQHRIVTKVDELMALCDRLEAQQTDSESAHAQLVQALLDSLTQASETTDFATNWQRLAEHFHTLFTTEPSIDALKQTLLQLAVMGKLVPQDPNDESASEFVRRIQAEKKRYLTKSNARKQKDLAADLRPEPPFDVPAGWEWQTVDDVLHVTGGITLGRKLGGRKLLSKPYLRVANVQRGRLEMERIKEVEVPEDEVEKYLLRNGDLLITEGGDWDKVGRTAIWRDELPECLHQNHVFRARAVVTDWEPCWAEMYLNSAPAREYFAGSSKQTTNLASINMTQLRACAFPLPPLAEQQRIVAKVDQIMALCDQLKTSLTQARQLNAQLACTLVERSLAEDSQQGPKATDRQVARTLLAAEVTHRLHSQRTFGQRKLQKVIYLAEHVARLNAIQGDYLRDAAGPHDRQLMTKVEAELKNHQWYERFERETIGHAYRPLSQAGRHRQAYSSAWSVAERATIEQVIELMQDWDTDHCEMTVTLYAAWNDFILEGRPVSDDAIVDEVMHSWNDTKLRFGKTEWLAILAEMKKHKILIPTGFGKRTTGGMLSLPGFE
;
A
#
# COMPACT_ATOMS: atom_id res chain seq x y z
N MET A 1 21.67 13.13 -10.54
CA MET A 1 20.91 11.93 -10.12
C MET A 1 21.88 10.93 -9.49
N THR A 2 21.66 10.52 -8.24
CA THR A 2 22.55 9.57 -7.55
C THR A 2 22.60 8.24 -8.31
N ALA A 3 23.77 7.58 -8.30
CA ALA A 3 23.96 6.27 -8.92
C ALA A 3 22.88 5.26 -8.47
N LEU A 4 22.51 5.32 -7.18
CA LEU A 4 21.46 4.50 -6.58
C LEU A 4 20.12 4.60 -7.33
N LEU A 5 19.73 5.77 -7.82
CA LEU A 5 18.47 5.96 -8.53
C LEU A 5 18.51 5.47 -9.96
N THR A 6 19.65 5.65 -10.64
CA THR A 6 19.82 5.16 -12.01
C THR A 6 19.84 3.62 -12.04
N TYR A 7 20.51 2.99 -11.08
CA TYR A 7 20.54 1.52 -10.96
C TYR A 7 19.20 0.90 -10.58
N ASN A 8 18.36 1.62 -9.82
CA ASN A 8 17.07 1.11 -9.34
C ASN A 8 15.87 1.67 -10.13
N LEU A 9 16.09 2.37 -11.25
CA LEU A 9 15.02 2.96 -12.07
C LEU A 9 13.99 1.92 -12.54
N PRO A 10 14.35 0.70 -12.98
CA PRO A 10 13.36 -0.31 -13.36
C PRO A 10 12.50 -0.77 -12.18
N LEU A 11 13.09 -0.89 -10.99
CA LEU A 11 12.37 -1.29 -9.78
C LEU A 11 11.39 -0.20 -9.33
N LEU A 12 11.82 1.07 -9.38
CA LEU A 12 10.96 2.22 -9.09
C LEU A 12 9.84 2.36 -10.13
N ALA A 13 10.13 2.23 -11.42
CA ALA A 13 9.11 2.36 -12.46
C ALA A 13 8.09 1.22 -12.42
N GLY A 14 8.50 -0.01 -12.10
CA GLY A 14 7.62 -1.19 -12.02
C GLY A 14 6.86 -1.37 -10.71
N ALA A 15 7.13 -0.53 -9.69
CA ALA A 15 6.43 -0.61 -8.41
C ALA A 15 5.07 0.13 -8.46
N PRO A 16 4.05 -0.33 -7.71
CA PRO A 16 2.80 0.42 -7.57
C PRO A 16 3.05 1.86 -7.10
N ASN A 17 2.51 2.84 -7.84
CA ASN A 17 2.74 4.28 -7.63
C ASN A 17 4.21 4.73 -7.72
N GLY A 18 5.09 3.90 -8.28
CA GLY A 18 6.52 4.16 -8.28
C GLY A 18 6.95 5.27 -9.25
N ILE A 19 6.30 5.41 -10.41
CA ILE A 19 6.50 6.55 -11.33
C ILE A 19 6.08 7.87 -10.64
N LYS A 20 4.96 7.87 -9.91
CA LYS A 20 4.53 9.06 -9.13
C LYS A 20 5.61 9.47 -8.12
N LYS A 21 6.13 8.50 -7.35
CA LYS A 21 7.24 8.73 -6.40
C LYS A 21 8.51 9.23 -7.09
N LEU A 22 8.80 8.74 -8.29
CA LEU A 22 9.93 9.20 -9.08
C LEU A 22 9.77 10.68 -9.46
N ARG A 23 8.57 11.13 -9.86
CA ARG A 23 8.29 12.55 -10.14
C ARG A 23 8.51 13.43 -8.89
N GLU A 24 7.97 13.02 -7.75
CA GLU A 24 8.14 13.70 -6.47
C GLU A 24 9.64 13.85 -6.13
N LEU A 25 10.40 12.77 -6.28
CA LEU A 25 11.84 12.76 -6.04
C LEU A 25 12.62 13.66 -7.01
N ILE A 26 12.27 13.67 -8.30
CA ILE A 26 12.91 14.54 -9.30
C ILE A 26 12.76 16.02 -8.88
N LEU A 27 11.55 16.42 -8.50
CA LEU A 27 11.26 17.78 -8.03
C LEU A 27 12.03 18.11 -6.74
N GLU A 28 12.06 17.16 -5.80
CA GLU A 28 12.79 17.34 -4.54
C GLU A 28 14.31 17.48 -4.75
N LEU A 29 14.90 16.68 -5.65
CA LEU A 29 16.31 16.81 -6.01
C LEU A 29 16.61 18.12 -6.75
N ALA A 30 15.68 18.63 -7.55
CA ALA A 30 15.81 19.90 -8.25
C ALA A 30 15.95 21.07 -7.26
N VAL A 31 15.02 21.17 -6.30
CA VAL A 31 14.96 22.29 -5.35
C VAL A 31 15.98 22.22 -4.22
N ARG A 32 16.64 21.06 -4.05
CA ARG A 32 17.77 20.87 -3.14
C ARG A 32 19.13 21.08 -3.83
N GLY A 33 19.15 21.37 -5.13
CA GLY A 33 20.37 21.54 -5.91
C GLY A 33 21.18 20.26 -6.09
N LYS A 34 20.50 19.12 -6.22
CA LYS A 34 21.14 17.79 -6.36
C LYS A 34 20.83 17.12 -7.70
N LEU A 35 19.99 17.74 -8.52
CA LEU A 35 19.58 17.18 -9.80
C LEU A 35 20.68 17.29 -10.86
N VAL A 36 21.34 18.45 -10.91
CA VAL A 36 22.40 18.81 -11.87
C VAL A 36 23.70 19.15 -11.14
N ALA A 37 24.82 19.18 -11.85
CA ALA A 37 26.11 19.57 -11.28
C ALA A 37 26.21 21.09 -11.10
N GLN A 38 26.83 21.53 -10.00
CA GLN A 38 27.20 22.93 -9.77
C GLN A 38 28.41 23.31 -10.62
N ASP A 39 28.41 24.52 -11.17
CA ASP A 39 29.55 25.10 -11.87
C ASP A 39 30.10 26.29 -11.06
N PRO A 40 31.33 26.20 -10.52
CA PRO A 40 31.95 27.30 -9.77
C PRO A 40 32.14 28.60 -10.55
N SER A 41 32.03 28.56 -11.89
CA SER A 41 32.12 29.74 -12.76
C SER A 41 30.80 30.47 -12.96
N ASP A 42 29.68 29.90 -12.51
CA ASP A 42 28.39 30.58 -12.57
C ASP A 42 28.37 31.83 -11.68
N GLU A 43 27.71 32.90 -12.14
CA GLU A 43 27.45 34.08 -11.31
C GLU A 43 26.56 33.70 -10.11
N PRO A 44 26.98 33.99 -8.86
CA PRO A 44 26.25 33.55 -7.68
C PRO A 44 24.87 34.19 -7.59
N ALA A 45 23.90 33.47 -7.01
CA ALA A 45 22.53 33.93 -6.85
C ALA A 45 22.39 35.22 -6.03
N SER A 46 23.42 35.59 -5.25
CA SER A 46 23.47 36.88 -4.56
C SER A 46 23.46 38.09 -5.52
N GLU A 47 24.05 37.98 -6.72
CA GLU A 47 24.00 39.05 -7.72
C GLU A 47 22.61 39.12 -8.36
N LEU A 48 22.00 37.96 -8.64
CA LEU A 48 20.61 37.89 -9.10
C LEU A 48 19.65 38.62 -8.14
N LEU A 49 19.82 38.43 -6.83
CA LEU A 49 19.01 39.14 -5.83
C LEU A 49 19.19 40.65 -5.85
N LYS A 50 20.41 41.15 -6.14
CA LYS A 50 20.65 42.59 -6.34
C LYS A 50 19.90 43.10 -7.56
N TYR A 51 19.99 42.40 -8.70
CA TYR A 51 19.27 42.78 -9.91
C TYR A 51 17.74 42.81 -9.69
N ILE A 52 17.20 41.83 -8.95
CA ILE A 52 15.78 41.81 -8.57
C ILE A 52 15.43 43.01 -7.69
N ALA A 53 16.27 43.35 -6.71
CA ALA A 53 16.04 44.49 -5.83
C ALA A 53 16.07 45.83 -6.59
N GLU A 54 17.03 46.00 -7.51
CA GLU A 54 17.16 47.18 -8.38
C GLU A 54 15.96 47.32 -9.31
N ASP A 55 15.51 46.24 -9.96
CA ASP A 55 14.35 46.27 -10.84
C ASP A 55 13.05 46.57 -10.07
N LYS A 56 12.90 46.00 -8.87
CA LYS A 56 11.79 46.35 -7.96
C LYS A 56 11.80 47.82 -7.58
N ALA A 57 12.95 48.38 -7.22
CA ALA A 57 13.06 49.80 -6.88
C ALA A 57 12.65 50.67 -8.07
N ARG A 58 13.13 50.35 -9.28
CA ARG A 58 12.75 51.03 -10.52
C ARG A 58 11.24 50.98 -10.78
N LEU A 59 10.60 49.81 -10.62
CA LEU A 59 9.16 49.65 -10.84
C LEU A 59 8.30 50.39 -9.79
N VAL A 60 8.80 50.53 -8.55
CA VAL A 60 8.17 51.35 -7.51
C VAL A 60 8.26 52.83 -7.89
N ASP A 61 9.43 53.29 -8.33
CA ASP A 61 9.66 54.68 -8.75
C ASP A 61 8.82 55.05 -9.98
N GLU A 62 8.61 54.10 -10.90
CA GLU A 62 7.71 54.23 -12.05
C GLU A 62 6.21 54.15 -11.69
N GLY A 63 5.87 53.86 -10.44
CA GLY A 63 4.49 53.71 -9.97
C GLY A 63 3.77 52.47 -10.52
N LYS A 64 4.51 51.53 -11.14
CA LYS A 64 3.95 50.30 -11.71
C LYS A 64 3.62 49.26 -10.65
N ILE A 65 4.32 49.27 -9.52
CA ILE A 65 4.04 48.43 -8.36
C ILE A 65 4.03 49.27 -7.08
N LYS A 66 3.25 48.85 -6.09
CA LYS A 66 3.27 49.49 -4.76
C LYS A 66 4.51 49.07 -4.00
N LYS A 67 5.08 49.99 -3.20
CA LYS A 67 6.14 49.67 -2.25
C LYS A 67 5.66 48.56 -1.30
N GLN A 68 6.31 47.40 -1.34
CA GLN A 68 6.00 46.30 -0.43
C GLN A 68 6.36 46.70 1.01
N LYS A 69 5.58 46.22 1.99
CA LYS A 69 5.92 46.37 3.41
C LYS A 69 7.16 45.53 3.70
N ASP A 70 8.09 46.06 4.49
CA ASP A 70 9.22 45.30 5.01
C ASP A 70 8.72 44.03 5.71
N LEU A 71 9.28 42.87 5.37
CA LEU A 71 8.95 41.56 5.94
C LEU A 71 9.47 41.38 7.39
N ALA A 72 9.73 42.48 8.10
CA ALA A 72 10.46 42.52 9.38
C ALA A 72 9.83 41.70 10.53
N ASP A 73 8.57 41.29 10.42
CA ASP A 73 7.86 40.47 11.40
C ASP A 73 7.76 38.97 11.02
N VAL A 74 8.38 38.55 9.91
CA VAL A 74 8.44 37.13 9.53
C VAL A 74 9.75 36.55 10.07
N PRO A 75 9.73 35.46 10.86
CA PRO A 75 10.95 34.80 11.31
C PRO A 75 11.83 34.46 10.11
N GLU A 76 13.15 34.59 10.26
CA GLU A 76 14.10 34.31 9.17
C GLU A 76 13.75 32.99 8.47
N PRO A 77 13.71 32.98 7.12
CA PRO A 77 13.35 31.81 6.35
C PRO A 77 14.27 30.63 6.68
N VAL A 78 13.77 29.64 7.44
CA VAL A 78 14.56 28.46 7.82
C VAL A 78 14.51 27.44 6.69
N ILE A 79 15.57 27.42 5.87
CA ILE A 79 15.81 26.32 4.93
C ILE A 79 16.38 25.14 5.74
N LEU A 80 15.63 24.03 5.76
CA LEU A 80 15.93 22.86 6.60
C LEU A 80 17.08 21.97 6.07
N PHE A 81 17.78 22.42 5.03
CA PHE A 81 18.89 21.70 4.39
C PHE A 81 20.02 22.66 4.00
N PRO A 82 21.27 22.19 3.94
CA PRO A 82 22.39 23.01 3.50
C PRO A 82 22.25 23.37 2.02
N LEU A 83 22.37 24.66 1.70
CA LEU A 83 22.36 25.13 0.32
C LEU A 83 23.70 24.83 -0.39
N PRO A 84 23.67 24.49 -1.70
CA PRO A 84 24.88 24.39 -2.50
C PRO A 84 25.68 25.69 -2.58
N ALA A 85 26.96 25.58 -2.95
CA ALA A 85 27.78 26.75 -3.23
C ALA A 85 27.18 27.59 -4.37
N GLY A 86 27.18 28.92 -4.21
CA GLY A 86 26.59 29.85 -5.18
C GLY A 86 25.09 30.10 -5.03
N TRP A 87 24.38 29.31 -4.21
CA TRP A 87 22.96 29.53 -3.92
C TRP A 87 22.77 30.57 -2.82
N ALA A 88 21.63 31.28 -2.85
CA ALA A 88 21.26 32.26 -1.84
C ALA A 88 19.94 31.88 -1.17
N ALA A 89 19.87 31.99 0.15
CA ALA A 89 18.63 31.86 0.90
C ALA A 89 17.85 33.17 0.81
N THR A 90 16.57 33.11 0.45
CA THR A 90 15.69 34.27 0.33
C THR A 90 14.23 33.84 0.55
N SER A 91 13.28 34.75 0.37
CA SER A 91 11.85 34.45 0.36
C SER A 91 11.25 34.59 -1.05
N ILE A 92 10.10 33.97 -1.31
CA ILE A 92 9.38 34.15 -2.58
C ILE A 92 9.09 35.64 -2.83
N GLY A 93 8.72 36.38 -1.79
CA GLY A 93 8.42 37.81 -1.89
C GLY A 93 9.63 38.66 -2.28
N GLU A 94 10.84 38.25 -1.88
CA GLU A 94 12.10 38.90 -2.29
C GLU A 94 12.55 38.46 -3.68
N ALA A 95 12.37 37.19 -4.04
CA ALA A 95 12.75 36.65 -5.35
C ALA A 95 11.79 37.06 -6.50
N THR A 96 10.53 37.39 -6.19
CA THR A 96 9.49 37.66 -7.21
C THR A 96 8.71 38.94 -6.95
N ILE A 97 7.92 39.38 -7.93
CA ILE A 97 7.06 40.56 -7.86
C ILE A 97 5.61 40.09 -7.88
N CYS A 98 4.90 40.25 -6.76
CA CYS A 98 3.49 39.87 -6.68
C CYS A 98 2.59 40.95 -7.32
N ARG A 99 1.82 40.57 -8.33
CA ARG A 99 0.86 41.39 -9.11
C ARG A 99 -0.60 41.16 -8.73
N ASP A 100 -0.85 40.61 -7.55
CA ASP A 100 -2.21 40.30 -7.07
C ASP A 100 -3.17 41.50 -7.08
N GLY A 101 -2.63 42.72 -6.97
CA GLY A 101 -3.41 43.96 -7.01
C GLY A 101 -3.95 44.33 -8.40
N GLU A 102 -3.50 43.67 -9.46
CA GLU A 102 -3.96 43.86 -10.85
C GLU A 102 -5.09 42.88 -11.23
N ARG A 103 -5.39 41.89 -10.37
CA ARG A 103 -6.45 40.90 -10.59
C ARG A 103 -7.82 41.56 -10.50
N ILE A 104 -8.74 41.15 -11.37
CA ILE A 104 -10.14 41.61 -11.36
C ILE A 104 -11.06 40.38 -11.33
N PRO A 105 -11.73 40.07 -10.20
CA PRO A 105 -12.64 38.95 -10.16
C PRO A 105 -13.92 39.25 -10.95
N VAL A 106 -14.34 38.31 -11.79
CA VAL A 106 -15.60 38.38 -12.54
C VAL A 106 -16.44 37.14 -12.20
N SER A 107 -17.69 37.37 -11.81
CA SER A 107 -18.59 36.27 -11.41
C SER A 107 -18.92 35.37 -12.61
N GLN A 108 -19.36 34.13 -12.35
CA GLN A 108 -19.79 33.23 -13.44
C GLN A 108 -20.94 33.82 -14.26
N ALA A 109 -21.96 34.38 -13.60
CA ALA A 109 -23.12 34.97 -14.28
C ALA A 109 -22.72 36.14 -15.20
N GLU A 110 -21.78 36.98 -14.79
CA GLU A 110 -21.27 38.08 -15.62
C GLU A 110 -20.42 37.57 -16.80
N ARG A 111 -19.73 36.43 -16.65
CA ARG A 111 -18.94 35.82 -17.73
C ARG A 111 -19.81 35.12 -18.76
N GLU A 112 -20.96 34.57 -18.39
CA GLU A 112 -21.87 33.88 -19.33
C GLU A 112 -22.43 34.83 -20.40
N GLY A 113 -22.58 36.12 -20.08
CA GLY A 113 -23.05 37.15 -21.01
C GLY A 113 -21.97 37.83 -21.85
N ARG A 114 -20.72 37.35 -21.80
CA ARG A 114 -19.56 37.94 -22.49
C ARG A 114 -18.99 37.01 -23.55
N ASP A 115 -18.35 37.60 -24.55
CA ASP A 115 -17.64 36.84 -25.58
C ASP A 115 -16.52 35.98 -24.98
N LYS A 116 -16.32 34.77 -25.50
CA LYS A 116 -15.45 33.74 -24.91
C LYS A 116 -14.14 33.62 -25.66
N VAL A 117 -13.32 34.67 -25.62
CA VAL A 117 -12.12 34.79 -26.45
C VAL A 117 -10.86 34.38 -25.68
N PHE A 118 -10.57 35.07 -24.57
CA PHE A 118 -9.33 34.93 -23.80
C PHE A 118 -9.50 33.99 -22.62
N ASP A 119 -8.42 33.31 -22.21
CA ASP A 119 -8.47 32.38 -21.09
C ASP A 119 -8.70 33.10 -19.76
N TYR A 120 -9.62 32.55 -18.95
CA TYR A 120 -9.92 33.01 -17.61
C TYR A 120 -9.42 32.00 -16.59
N TYR A 121 -8.38 32.37 -15.85
CA TYR A 121 -7.67 31.51 -14.91
C TYR A 121 -8.27 31.56 -13.49
N GLY A 122 -8.33 30.39 -12.86
CA GLY A 122 -8.59 30.19 -11.43
C GLY A 122 -7.43 29.49 -10.72
N ALA A 123 -7.69 28.92 -9.54
CA ALA A 123 -6.67 28.30 -8.69
C ALA A 123 -5.92 27.09 -9.28
N SER A 124 -6.47 26.46 -10.32
CA SER A 124 -5.97 25.19 -10.90
C SER A 124 -5.86 25.22 -12.43
N GLY A 125 -5.70 26.41 -13.01
CA GLY A 125 -5.59 26.60 -14.46
C GLY A 125 -6.75 27.38 -15.06
N VAL A 126 -6.95 27.20 -16.37
CA VAL A 126 -8.05 27.82 -17.13
C VAL A 126 -9.38 27.20 -16.69
N ILE A 127 -10.31 28.02 -16.23
CA ILE A 127 -11.64 27.58 -15.78
C ILE A 127 -12.79 28.03 -16.70
N ASP A 128 -12.53 28.99 -17.59
CA ASP A 128 -13.49 29.53 -18.58
C ASP A 128 -12.74 30.44 -19.57
N LYS A 129 -13.49 31.17 -20.42
CA LYS A 129 -13.00 32.28 -21.23
C LYS A 129 -13.78 33.58 -20.98
N ILE A 130 -13.22 34.71 -21.40
CA ILE A 130 -13.78 36.07 -21.25
C ILE A 130 -13.42 36.98 -22.45
N ASP A 131 -14.03 38.16 -22.53
CA ASP A 131 -14.01 39.09 -23.66
C ASP A 131 -12.80 40.05 -23.69
N GLY A 132 -11.98 40.04 -22.64
CA GLY A 132 -10.75 40.83 -22.55
C GLY A 132 -9.61 40.11 -21.83
N TYR A 133 -8.52 40.82 -21.58
CA TYR A 133 -7.36 40.30 -20.85
C TYR A 133 -6.82 41.34 -19.87
N LEU A 134 -6.14 40.87 -18.81
CA LEU A 134 -5.43 41.71 -17.85
C LEU A 134 -3.92 41.71 -18.10
N PHE A 135 -3.41 40.58 -18.57
CA PHE A 135 -1.99 40.36 -18.78
C PHE A 135 -1.72 39.87 -20.21
N ASP A 136 -0.61 40.32 -20.77
CA ASP A 136 -0.09 39.94 -22.09
C ASP A 136 1.43 39.71 -22.01
N LYS A 137 1.84 38.91 -21.03
CA LYS A 137 3.21 38.47 -20.83
C LYS A 137 3.24 37.17 -20.04
N PRO A 138 4.32 36.39 -20.09
CA PRO A 138 4.49 35.22 -19.23
C PRO A 138 4.49 35.63 -17.75
N LEU A 139 3.60 35.03 -16.95
CA LEU A 139 3.56 35.18 -15.49
C LEU A 139 3.31 33.82 -14.85
N LEU A 140 3.80 33.64 -13.63
CA LEU A 140 3.57 32.44 -12.85
C LEU A 140 2.29 32.60 -12.04
N LEU A 141 1.34 31.68 -12.20
CA LEU A 141 0.12 31.64 -11.39
C LEU A 141 0.25 30.57 -10.32
N VAL A 142 -0.16 30.89 -9.10
CA VAL A 142 -0.11 29.97 -7.94
C VAL A 142 -1.48 29.95 -7.27
N GLY A 143 -2.07 28.78 -7.03
CA GLY A 143 -3.37 28.70 -6.36
C GLY A 143 -3.39 29.43 -5.00
N GLU A 144 -4.40 30.28 -4.77
CA GLU A 144 -4.58 31.03 -3.50
C GLU A 144 -5.47 30.26 -2.52
N ASP A 145 -6.48 29.54 -3.03
CA ASP A 145 -7.44 28.79 -2.21
C ASP A 145 -7.90 27.49 -2.87
N GLY A 146 -8.51 26.63 -2.05
CA GLY A 146 -9.09 25.36 -2.47
C GLY A 146 -8.36 24.14 -1.90
N ALA A 147 -9.05 22.99 -1.94
CA ALA A 147 -8.54 21.74 -1.39
C ALA A 147 -7.23 21.26 -2.06
N ASN A 148 -6.96 21.69 -3.30
CA ASN A 148 -5.75 21.32 -4.04
C ASN A 148 -4.46 21.81 -3.37
N LEU A 149 -4.52 22.88 -2.56
CA LEU A 149 -3.38 23.35 -1.74
C LEU A 149 -2.82 22.27 -0.81
N ILE A 150 -3.70 21.37 -0.35
CA ILE A 150 -3.37 20.27 0.56
C ILE A 150 -3.28 18.95 -0.22
N ASN A 151 -4.25 18.69 -1.09
CA ASN A 151 -4.41 17.37 -1.73
C ASN A 151 -3.44 17.12 -2.89
N ARG A 152 -2.90 18.18 -3.52
CA ARG A 152 -1.95 18.08 -4.64
C ARG A 152 -2.42 17.17 -5.78
N SER A 153 -3.70 17.24 -6.11
CA SER A 153 -4.27 16.48 -7.25
C SER A 153 -3.88 17.06 -8.61
N THR A 154 -3.54 18.35 -8.65
CA THR A 154 -3.04 19.06 -9.83
C THR A 154 -1.88 19.98 -9.42
N PRO A 155 -1.00 20.39 -10.35
CA PRO A 155 0.01 21.41 -10.09
C PRO A 155 -0.61 22.65 -9.43
N ILE A 156 0.07 23.19 -8.41
CA ILE A 156 -0.39 24.40 -7.72
C ILE A 156 0.12 25.64 -8.43
N ALA A 157 1.32 25.55 -9.01
CA ALA A 157 1.92 26.60 -9.78
C ALA A 157 2.02 26.19 -11.25
N PHE A 158 1.77 27.13 -12.16
CA PHE A 158 1.83 26.93 -13.61
C PHE A 158 2.03 28.26 -14.35
N MET A 159 2.78 28.26 -15.45
CA MET A 159 2.93 29.44 -16.31
C MET A 159 1.64 29.77 -17.08
N ALA A 160 1.24 31.05 -17.05
CA ALA A 160 0.25 31.63 -17.96
C ALA A 160 0.95 32.42 -19.08
N ARG A 161 0.50 32.25 -20.32
CA ARG A 161 1.12 32.84 -21.52
C ARG A 161 0.08 33.38 -22.48
N GLY A 162 0.48 34.34 -23.32
CA GLY A 162 -0.41 35.05 -24.23
C GLY A 162 -1.28 36.08 -23.51
N GLN A 163 -2.47 36.33 -24.05
CA GLN A 163 -3.45 37.27 -23.50
C GLN A 163 -4.46 36.52 -22.63
N TYR A 164 -4.49 36.85 -21.34
CA TYR A 164 -5.33 36.14 -20.37
C TYR A 164 -5.82 37.02 -19.22
N TRP A 165 -6.82 36.50 -18.52
CA TRP A 165 -7.46 37.11 -17.35
C TRP A 165 -7.29 36.20 -16.13
N VAL A 166 -7.01 36.77 -14.96
CA VAL A 166 -6.81 36.00 -13.71
C VAL A 166 -7.80 36.43 -12.64
N ASN A 167 -8.47 35.45 -12.03
CA ASN A 167 -9.39 35.65 -10.90
C ASN A 167 -8.64 35.80 -9.56
N ASN A 168 -9.35 36.16 -8.49
CA ASN A 168 -8.83 36.27 -7.12
C ASN A 168 -8.46 34.93 -6.45
N HIS A 169 -8.66 33.79 -7.11
CA HIS A 169 -8.33 32.45 -6.59
C HIS A 169 -6.92 31.98 -6.96
N ALA A 170 -6.15 32.78 -7.71
CA ALA A 170 -4.76 32.49 -8.03
C ALA A 170 -3.89 33.74 -7.82
N HIS A 171 -2.78 33.60 -7.12
CA HIS A 171 -1.74 34.61 -7.05
C HIS A 171 -1.07 34.79 -8.41
N VAL A 172 -0.64 36.02 -8.69
CA VAL A 172 0.08 36.36 -9.92
C VAL A 172 1.49 36.80 -9.55
N LEU A 173 2.50 36.04 -9.97
CA LEU A 173 3.91 36.33 -9.75
C LEU A 173 4.60 36.70 -11.05
N ASP A 174 5.33 37.80 -11.01
CA ASP A 174 6.22 38.29 -12.06
C ASP A 174 7.68 38.16 -11.59
N GLY A 175 8.61 38.15 -12.53
CA GLY A 175 10.04 37.99 -12.30
C GLY A 175 10.85 38.79 -13.30
N ILE A 176 12.15 38.96 -13.03
CA ILE A 176 13.06 39.66 -13.95
C ILE A 176 13.34 38.86 -15.23
N SER A 177 13.11 37.55 -15.20
CA SER A 177 13.21 36.65 -16.34
C SER A 177 12.19 35.52 -16.22
N GLU A 178 11.93 34.85 -17.34
CA GLU A 178 11.02 33.70 -17.36
C GLU A 178 11.65 32.45 -16.74
N GLU A 179 12.96 32.29 -16.89
CA GLU A 179 13.72 31.17 -16.32
C GLU A 179 13.61 31.13 -14.79
N LEU A 180 13.63 32.32 -14.16
CA LEU A 180 13.37 32.46 -12.73
C LEU A 180 11.98 31.94 -12.37
N LEU A 181 10.96 32.34 -13.13
CA LEU A 181 9.58 31.92 -12.88
C LEU A 181 9.39 30.42 -13.07
N LEU A 182 10.04 29.81 -14.07
CA LEU A 182 10.03 28.36 -14.27
C LEU A 182 10.68 27.62 -13.10
N TYR A 183 11.79 28.12 -12.56
CA TYR A 183 12.39 27.54 -11.35
C TYR A 183 11.46 27.67 -10.13
N ILE A 184 10.83 28.84 -9.95
CA ILE A 184 9.87 29.05 -8.85
C ILE A 184 8.62 28.18 -9.01
N GLU A 185 8.15 27.92 -10.24
CA GLU A 185 7.08 26.96 -10.52
C GLU A 185 7.43 25.56 -10.00
N LEU A 186 8.62 25.06 -10.36
CA LEU A 186 9.13 23.78 -9.86
C LEU A 186 9.19 23.77 -8.34
N TYR A 187 9.62 24.88 -7.74
CA TYR A 187 9.71 25.02 -6.29
C TYR A 187 8.35 24.85 -5.59
N PHE A 188 7.33 25.58 -6.02
CA PHE A 188 5.98 25.47 -5.46
C PHE A 188 5.37 24.07 -5.60
N ASN A 189 5.65 23.42 -6.72
CA ASN A 189 5.17 22.07 -7.00
C ASN A 189 5.94 20.99 -6.22
N ALA A 190 7.15 21.29 -5.72
CA ALA A 190 7.97 20.36 -4.93
C ALA A 190 7.71 20.43 -3.41
N ILE A 191 7.51 21.62 -2.85
CA ILE A 191 7.49 21.80 -1.38
C ILE A 191 6.14 21.47 -0.73
N ASP A 192 6.15 21.10 0.56
CA ASP A 192 4.93 21.04 1.36
C ASP A 192 4.44 22.46 1.71
N LEU A 193 3.22 22.77 1.29
CA LEU A 193 2.60 24.08 1.52
C LEU A 193 1.69 24.10 2.75
N LYS A 194 1.41 22.95 3.38
CA LYS A 194 0.56 22.89 4.59
C LYS A 194 0.98 23.88 5.69
N PRO A 195 2.27 24.16 5.95
CA PRO A 195 2.67 25.16 6.95
C PRO A 195 2.24 26.60 6.63
N TYR A 196 1.96 26.91 5.35
CA TYR A 196 1.61 28.24 4.86
C TYR A 196 0.11 28.39 4.57
N VAL A 197 -0.64 27.30 4.70
CA VAL A 197 -2.08 27.23 4.43
C VAL A 197 -2.87 27.38 5.73
N THR A 198 -3.94 28.16 5.66
CA THR A 198 -4.83 28.44 6.79
C THR A 198 -6.25 27.99 6.48
N GLY A 199 -7.04 27.67 7.52
CA GLY A 199 -8.42 27.20 7.39
C GLY A 199 -8.53 25.71 7.07
N THR A 200 -9.40 25.01 7.79
CA THR A 200 -9.61 23.55 7.62
C THR A 200 -10.70 23.21 6.60
N ALA A 201 -11.78 24.01 6.54
CA ALA A 201 -12.91 23.78 5.63
C ALA A 201 -12.66 24.35 4.22
N GLN A 202 -12.01 25.50 4.13
CA GLN A 202 -11.58 26.11 2.87
C GLN A 202 -10.11 26.52 3.01
N PRO A 203 -9.17 25.64 2.63
CA PRO A 203 -7.75 25.92 2.71
C PRO A 203 -7.40 27.16 1.89
N LYS A 204 -6.61 28.06 2.47
CA LYS A 204 -6.20 29.32 1.84
C LYS A 204 -4.76 29.69 2.21
N MET A 205 -3.97 29.99 1.20
CA MET A 205 -2.65 30.59 1.32
C MET A 205 -2.78 32.05 0.92
N ASN A 206 -2.66 32.99 1.86
CA ASN A 206 -2.77 34.41 1.52
C ASN A 206 -1.43 34.96 1.00
N GLN A 207 -1.46 36.15 0.39
CA GLN A 207 -0.28 36.80 -0.18
C GLN A 207 0.88 36.94 0.82
N SER A 208 0.60 37.28 2.09
CA SER A 208 1.65 37.41 3.12
C SER A 208 2.31 36.05 3.42
N LYS A 209 1.52 34.97 3.51
CA LYS A 209 2.03 33.61 3.68
C LYS A 209 2.82 33.14 2.47
N MET A 210 2.34 33.37 1.26
CA MET A 210 3.04 33.03 0.01
C MET A 210 4.39 33.77 -0.08
N ASN A 211 4.39 35.09 0.12
CA ASN A 211 5.62 35.90 0.05
C ASN A 211 6.65 35.48 1.10
N GLY A 212 6.21 35.02 2.27
CA GLY A 212 7.08 34.56 3.35
C GLY A 212 7.62 33.13 3.17
N ILE A 213 7.28 32.42 2.09
CA ILE A 213 7.82 31.08 1.83
C ILE A 213 9.34 31.19 1.60
N PRO A 214 10.19 30.45 2.34
CA PRO A 214 11.63 30.39 2.11
C PRO A 214 11.91 29.75 0.75
N VAL A 215 12.96 30.19 0.05
CA VAL A 215 13.44 29.54 -1.18
C VAL A 215 14.96 29.59 -1.24
N GLY A 216 15.57 28.48 -1.64
CA GLY A 216 16.98 28.44 -2.04
C GLY A 216 17.07 28.82 -3.51
N LEU A 217 17.65 29.98 -3.81
CA LEU A 217 17.77 30.48 -5.17
C LEU A 217 19.11 30.04 -5.79
N PRO A 218 19.12 29.30 -6.92
CA PRO A 218 20.34 28.94 -7.64
C PRO A 218 20.84 30.11 -8.51
N PRO A 219 22.10 30.07 -8.96
CA PRO A 219 22.56 30.85 -10.12
C PRO A 219 21.63 30.71 -11.34
N VAL A 220 21.46 31.77 -12.14
CA VAL A 220 20.57 31.77 -13.32
C VAL A 220 20.92 30.64 -14.31
N ALA A 221 22.22 30.45 -14.57
CA ALA A 221 22.68 29.37 -15.44
C ALA A 221 22.32 27.98 -14.88
N GLU A 222 22.40 27.79 -13.56
CA GLU A 222 21.97 26.55 -12.91
C GLU A 222 20.45 26.37 -12.95
N GLN A 223 19.65 27.44 -12.77
CA GLN A 223 18.19 27.39 -12.92
C GLN A 223 17.80 26.81 -14.28
N HIS A 224 18.41 27.29 -15.36
CA HIS A 224 18.15 26.77 -16.71
C HIS A 224 18.50 25.28 -16.85
N ARG A 225 19.66 24.86 -16.31
CA ARG A 225 20.06 23.44 -16.31
C ARG A 225 19.10 22.57 -15.49
N ILE A 226 18.63 23.07 -14.34
CA ILE A 226 17.63 22.38 -13.50
C ILE A 226 16.32 22.19 -14.26
N VAL A 227 15.73 23.27 -14.79
CA VAL A 227 14.45 23.23 -15.51
C VAL A 227 14.52 22.27 -16.68
N THR A 228 15.54 22.41 -17.54
CA THR A 228 15.75 21.52 -18.69
C THR A 228 15.83 20.05 -18.26
N LYS A 229 16.53 19.76 -17.16
CA LYS A 229 16.69 18.38 -16.68
C LYS A 229 15.40 17.83 -16.08
N VAL A 230 14.62 18.65 -15.38
CA VAL A 230 13.30 18.24 -14.87
C VAL A 230 12.38 17.90 -16.04
N ASP A 231 12.30 18.75 -17.06
CA ASP A 231 11.45 18.51 -18.23
C ASP A 231 11.81 17.19 -18.94
N GLU A 232 13.11 16.94 -19.17
CA GLU A 232 13.61 15.69 -19.76
C GLU A 232 13.14 14.45 -18.96
N LEU A 233 13.25 14.51 -17.63
CA LEU A 233 12.92 13.40 -16.75
C LEU A 233 11.41 13.24 -16.55
N MET A 234 10.64 14.32 -16.52
CA MET A 234 9.17 14.26 -16.49
C MET A 234 8.63 13.65 -17.77
N ALA A 235 9.17 14.03 -18.94
CA ALA A 235 8.81 13.41 -20.20
C ALA A 235 9.19 11.92 -20.25
N LEU A 236 10.29 11.51 -19.58
CA LEU A 236 10.61 10.09 -19.41
C LEU A 236 9.57 9.37 -18.55
N CYS A 237 9.16 9.97 -17.42
CA CYS A 237 8.09 9.44 -16.58
C CYS A 237 6.78 9.27 -17.36
N ASP A 238 6.40 10.24 -18.20
CA ASP A 238 5.20 10.16 -19.05
C ASP A 238 5.27 8.96 -20.01
N ARG A 239 6.43 8.74 -20.65
CA ARG A 239 6.64 7.60 -21.54
C ARG A 239 6.59 6.27 -20.80
N LEU A 240 7.18 6.18 -19.61
CA LEU A 240 7.14 4.96 -18.78
C LEU A 240 5.71 4.61 -18.37
N GLU A 241 4.91 5.62 -18.00
CA GLU A 241 3.52 5.46 -17.58
C GLU A 241 2.62 5.01 -18.75
N ALA A 242 2.82 5.61 -19.93
CA ALA A 242 2.15 5.17 -21.16
C ALA A 242 2.53 3.72 -21.51
N GLN A 243 3.83 3.38 -21.48
CA GLN A 243 4.30 2.02 -21.76
C GLN A 243 3.74 0.98 -20.78
N GLN A 244 3.62 1.32 -19.50
CA GLN A 244 3.01 0.44 -18.50
C GLN A 244 1.53 0.19 -18.81
N THR A 245 0.79 1.26 -19.12
CA THR A 245 -0.64 1.17 -19.48
C THR A 245 -0.85 0.30 -20.73
N ASP A 246 -0.04 0.51 -21.76
CA ASP A 246 -0.09 -0.28 -22.99
C ASP A 246 0.24 -1.76 -22.74
N SER A 247 1.27 -2.03 -21.91
CA SER A 247 1.65 -3.40 -21.54
C SER A 247 0.55 -4.11 -20.75
N GLU A 248 -0.10 -3.43 -19.81
CA GLU A 248 -1.21 -3.99 -19.02
C GLU A 248 -2.43 -4.29 -19.91
N SER A 249 -2.76 -3.38 -20.83
CA SER A 249 -3.84 -3.55 -21.81
C SER A 249 -3.57 -4.73 -22.74
N ALA A 250 -2.38 -4.81 -23.34
CA ALA A 250 -1.98 -5.90 -24.23
C ALA A 250 -1.97 -7.25 -23.50
N HIS A 251 -1.48 -7.29 -22.26
CA HIS A 251 -1.51 -8.49 -21.42
C HIS A 251 -2.95 -8.96 -21.14
N ALA A 252 -3.85 -8.04 -20.77
CA ALA A 252 -5.26 -8.38 -20.52
C ALA A 252 -5.95 -8.95 -21.77
N GLN A 253 -5.72 -8.36 -22.94
CA GLN A 253 -6.24 -8.86 -24.21
C GLN A 253 -5.70 -10.25 -24.55
N LEU A 254 -4.40 -10.48 -24.35
CA LEU A 254 -3.78 -11.79 -24.59
C LEU A 254 -4.36 -12.86 -23.67
N VAL A 255 -4.47 -12.59 -22.36
CA VAL A 255 -5.06 -13.52 -21.39
C VAL A 255 -6.49 -13.86 -21.80
N GLN A 256 -7.31 -12.86 -22.11
CA GLN A 256 -8.70 -13.07 -22.52
C GLN A 256 -8.79 -13.94 -23.78
N ALA A 257 -8.03 -13.62 -24.83
CA ALA A 257 -8.05 -14.39 -26.07
C ALA A 257 -7.61 -15.85 -25.88
N LEU A 258 -6.62 -16.10 -25.02
CA LEU A 258 -6.17 -17.46 -24.71
C LEU A 258 -7.22 -18.26 -23.92
N LEU A 259 -7.86 -17.63 -22.94
CA LEU A 259 -8.94 -18.26 -22.17
C LEU A 259 -10.18 -18.53 -23.03
N ASP A 260 -10.55 -17.60 -23.91
CA ASP A 260 -11.66 -17.78 -24.84
C ASP A 260 -11.41 -18.93 -25.82
N SER A 261 -10.17 -19.08 -26.31
CA SER A 261 -9.80 -20.21 -27.17
C SER A 261 -9.98 -21.57 -26.48
N LEU A 262 -9.88 -21.61 -25.15
CA LEU A 262 -10.06 -22.83 -24.37
C LEU A 262 -11.54 -23.20 -24.21
N THR A 263 -12.41 -22.22 -24.00
CA THR A 263 -13.86 -22.45 -23.83
C THR A 263 -14.55 -22.74 -25.16
N GLN A 264 -14.07 -22.14 -26.26
CA GLN A 264 -14.60 -22.34 -27.61
C GLN A 264 -14.11 -23.62 -28.30
N ALA A 265 -13.07 -24.29 -27.77
CA ALA A 265 -12.54 -25.51 -28.36
C ALA A 265 -13.59 -26.64 -28.35
N SER A 266 -13.99 -27.07 -29.55
CA SER A 266 -14.98 -28.14 -29.76
C SER A 266 -14.32 -29.52 -29.75
N GLU A 267 -13.13 -29.63 -30.33
CA GLU A 267 -12.38 -30.88 -30.44
C GLU A 267 -11.45 -31.13 -29.24
N THR A 268 -11.28 -32.40 -28.87
CA THR A 268 -10.44 -32.80 -27.72
C THR A 268 -8.96 -32.46 -27.93
N THR A 269 -8.47 -32.56 -29.17
CA THR A 269 -7.10 -32.22 -29.54
C THR A 269 -6.82 -30.73 -29.43
N ASP A 270 -7.78 -29.90 -29.85
CA ASP A 270 -7.66 -28.43 -29.81
C ASP A 270 -7.70 -27.95 -28.36
N PHE A 271 -8.60 -28.52 -27.55
CA PHE A 271 -8.65 -28.25 -26.11
C PHE A 271 -7.33 -28.60 -25.42
N ALA A 272 -6.77 -29.79 -25.67
CA ALA A 272 -5.51 -30.22 -25.09
C ALA A 272 -4.35 -29.30 -25.49
N THR A 273 -4.30 -28.88 -26.76
CA THR A 273 -3.27 -27.96 -27.28
C THR A 273 -3.40 -26.57 -26.64
N ASN A 274 -4.61 -26.01 -26.56
CA ASN A 274 -4.86 -24.72 -25.93
C ASN A 274 -4.55 -24.74 -24.43
N TRP A 275 -4.89 -25.83 -23.74
CA TRP A 275 -4.55 -26.05 -22.34
C TRP A 275 -3.04 -26.13 -22.11
N GLN A 276 -2.33 -26.90 -22.95
CA GLN A 276 -0.88 -27.02 -22.86
C GLN A 276 -0.19 -25.65 -23.02
N ARG A 277 -0.62 -24.85 -24.00
CA ARG A 277 -0.11 -23.48 -24.20
C ARG A 277 -0.32 -22.60 -22.97
N LEU A 278 -1.50 -22.65 -22.35
CA LEU A 278 -1.77 -21.92 -21.10
C LEU A 278 -0.88 -22.39 -19.94
N ALA A 279 -0.69 -23.71 -19.81
CA ALA A 279 0.13 -24.30 -18.76
C ALA A 279 1.61 -23.92 -18.90
N GLU A 280 2.16 -23.96 -20.12
CA GLU A 280 3.55 -23.57 -20.43
C GLU A 280 3.82 -22.10 -20.09
N HIS A 281 2.83 -21.22 -20.31
CA HIS A 281 2.95 -19.79 -20.09
C HIS A 281 2.27 -19.28 -18.79
N PHE A 282 1.86 -20.18 -17.89
CA PHE A 282 1.06 -19.85 -16.71
C PHE A 282 1.66 -18.72 -15.87
N HIS A 283 2.97 -18.82 -15.61
CA HIS A 283 3.73 -17.86 -14.80
C HIS A 283 3.85 -16.46 -15.42
N THR A 284 3.60 -16.33 -16.72
CA THR A 284 3.59 -15.02 -17.42
C THR A 284 2.18 -14.46 -17.57
N LEU A 285 1.18 -15.33 -17.70
CA LEU A 285 -0.22 -14.97 -17.98
C LEU A 285 -0.98 -14.58 -16.72
N PHE A 286 -0.70 -15.22 -15.58
CA PHE A 286 -1.49 -15.03 -14.35
C PHE A 286 -0.72 -14.25 -13.29
N THR A 287 -0.24 -13.07 -13.68
CA THR A 287 0.60 -12.17 -12.87
C THR A 287 -0.15 -10.93 -12.36
N THR A 288 -1.45 -10.83 -12.65
CA THR A 288 -2.31 -9.74 -12.21
C THR A 288 -3.58 -10.27 -11.56
N GLU A 289 -4.13 -9.53 -10.60
CA GLU A 289 -5.42 -9.88 -9.99
C GLU A 289 -6.55 -10.09 -11.03
N PRO A 290 -6.75 -9.20 -12.02
CA PRO A 290 -7.73 -9.42 -13.08
C PRO A 290 -7.51 -10.70 -13.89
N SER A 291 -6.25 -11.04 -14.22
CA SER A 291 -5.95 -12.29 -14.95
C SER A 291 -6.32 -13.55 -14.17
N ILE A 292 -6.12 -13.55 -12.84
CA ILE A 292 -6.48 -14.66 -11.97
C ILE A 292 -8.00 -14.76 -11.84
N ASP A 293 -8.70 -13.62 -11.73
CA ASP A 293 -10.16 -13.62 -11.68
C ASP A 293 -10.77 -14.11 -13.01
N ALA A 294 -10.18 -13.76 -14.15
CA ALA A 294 -10.56 -14.31 -15.46
C ALA A 294 -10.32 -15.83 -15.56
N LEU A 295 -9.18 -16.32 -15.02
CA LEU A 295 -8.90 -17.76 -14.92
C LEU A 295 -9.96 -18.49 -14.10
N LYS A 296 -10.35 -17.95 -12.93
CA LYS A 296 -11.42 -18.54 -12.10
C LYS A 296 -12.73 -18.67 -12.87
N GLN A 297 -13.15 -17.62 -13.57
CA GLN A 297 -14.38 -17.66 -14.36
C GLN A 297 -14.29 -18.72 -15.47
N THR A 298 -13.15 -18.80 -16.14
CA THR A 298 -12.91 -19.80 -17.19
C THR A 298 -12.97 -21.22 -16.64
N LEU A 299 -12.34 -21.47 -15.50
CA LEU A 299 -12.37 -22.79 -14.85
C LEU A 299 -13.78 -23.19 -14.41
N LEU A 300 -14.58 -22.25 -13.90
CA LEU A 300 -16.00 -22.50 -13.60
C LEU A 300 -16.78 -22.85 -14.87
N GLN A 301 -16.52 -22.14 -15.98
CA GLN A 301 -17.15 -22.44 -17.26
C GLN A 301 -16.77 -23.85 -17.75
N LEU A 302 -15.51 -24.24 -17.66
CA LEU A 302 -15.06 -25.59 -18.01
C LEU A 302 -15.66 -26.66 -17.10
N ALA A 303 -15.85 -26.35 -15.81
CA ALA A 303 -16.51 -27.23 -14.86
C ALA A 303 -17.94 -27.54 -15.29
N VAL A 304 -18.72 -26.51 -15.63
CA VAL A 304 -20.11 -26.67 -16.04
C VAL A 304 -20.28 -27.26 -17.44
N MET A 305 -19.23 -27.23 -18.26
CA MET A 305 -19.16 -27.92 -19.55
C MET A 305 -18.68 -29.38 -19.44
N GLY A 306 -18.31 -29.84 -18.24
CA GLY A 306 -17.79 -31.20 -18.04
C GLY A 306 -16.38 -31.43 -18.58
N LYS A 307 -15.62 -30.35 -18.81
CA LYS A 307 -14.25 -30.39 -19.33
C LYS A 307 -13.17 -30.33 -18.23
N LEU A 308 -13.56 -30.19 -16.97
CA LEU A 308 -12.63 -29.99 -15.85
C LEU A 308 -12.15 -31.30 -15.19
N VAL A 309 -12.99 -32.34 -15.17
CA VAL A 309 -12.68 -33.63 -14.58
C VAL A 309 -12.89 -34.75 -15.61
N PRO A 310 -12.13 -35.86 -15.55
CA PRO A 310 -12.39 -37.02 -16.40
C PRO A 310 -13.74 -37.68 -16.08
N GLN A 311 -14.43 -38.15 -17.11
CA GLN A 311 -15.63 -38.99 -16.98
C GLN A 311 -15.23 -40.41 -16.56
N ASP A 312 -16.02 -41.04 -15.68
CA ASP A 312 -15.85 -42.45 -15.29
C ASP A 312 -16.97 -43.31 -15.91
N PRO A 313 -16.67 -44.26 -16.81
CA PRO A 313 -17.66 -45.15 -17.41
C PRO A 313 -18.43 -46.02 -16.40
N ASN A 314 -17.94 -46.18 -15.17
CA ASN A 314 -18.60 -46.95 -14.11
C ASN A 314 -19.58 -46.13 -13.28
N ASP A 315 -19.64 -44.81 -13.48
CA ASP A 315 -20.64 -43.98 -12.81
C ASP A 315 -22.05 -44.33 -13.26
N GLU A 316 -23.02 -44.14 -12.36
CA GLU A 316 -24.44 -44.18 -12.72
C GLU A 316 -24.72 -43.15 -13.82
N SER A 317 -25.41 -43.55 -14.88
CA SER A 317 -25.78 -42.63 -15.95
C SER A 317 -26.69 -41.50 -15.45
N ALA A 318 -26.55 -40.29 -16.00
CA ALA A 318 -27.47 -39.19 -15.66
C ALA A 318 -28.93 -39.58 -15.91
N SER A 319 -29.23 -40.38 -16.93
CA SER A 319 -30.58 -40.88 -17.25
C SER A 319 -31.24 -41.62 -16.07
N GLU A 320 -30.48 -42.45 -15.35
CA GLU A 320 -31.00 -43.19 -14.19
C GLU A 320 -31.26 -42.25 -13.01
N PHE A 321 -30.38 -41.27 -12.81
CA PHE A 321 -30.55 -40.25 -11.80
C PHE A 321 -31.78 -39.36 -12.07
N VAL A 322 -31.99 -38.93 -13.32
CA VAL A 322 -33.19 -38.19 -13.76
C VAL A 322 -34.46 -38.97 -13.46
N ARG A 323 -34.50 -40.27 -13.80
CA ARG A 323 -35.68 -41.12 -13.52
C ARG A 323 -36.00 -41.16 -12.03
N ARG A 324 -34.98 -41.24 -11.16
CA ARG A 324 -35.14 -41.21 -9.71
C ARG A 324 -35.72 -39.87 -9.24
N ILE A 325 -35.17 -38.76 -9.74
CA ILE A 325 -35.64 -37.41 -9.41
C ILE A 325 -37.10 -37.23 -9.82
N GLN A 326 -37.45 -37.60 -11.05
CA GLN A 326 -38.82 -37.47 -11.57
C GLN A 326 -39.82 -38.32 -10.78
N ALA A 327 -39.45 -39.56 -10.43
CA ALA A 327 -40.28 -40.44 -9.60
C ALA A 327 -40.55 -39.85 -8.21
N GLU A 328 -39.51 -39.33 -7.55
CA GLU A 328 -39.63 -38.74 -6.22
C GLU A 328 -40.37 -37.39 -6.27
N LYS A 329 -40.14 -36.57 -7.30
CA LYS A 329 -40.88 -35.32 -7.53
C LYS A 329 -42.38 -35.60 -7.68
N LYS A 330 -42.77 -36.63 -8.43
CA LYS A 330 -44.17 -37.02 -8.59
C LYS A 330 -44.81 -37.43 -7.26
N ARG A 331 -44.08 -38.18 -6.41
CA ARG A 331 -44.53 -38.55 -5.06
C ARG A 331 -44.68 -37.31 -4.17
N TYR A 332 -43.69 -36.42 -4.19
CA TYR A 332 -43.68 -35.18 -3.41
C TYR A 332 -44.86 -34.26 -3.76
N LEU A 333 -45.13 -34.06 -5.06
CA LEU A 333 -46.25 -33.25 -5.54
C LEU A 333 -47.61 -33.85 -5.16
N THR A 334 -47.73 -35.18 -5.15
CA THR A 334 -48.96 -35.88 -4.74
C THR A 334 -49.22 -35.73 -3.24
N LYS A 335 -48.17 -35.81 -2.40
CA LYS A 335 -48.27 -35.75 -0.94
C LYS A 335 -48.50 -34.34 -0.38
N SER A 336 -47.97 -33.32 -1.04
CA SER A 336 -47.92 -31.95 -0.50
C SER A 336 -49.21 -31.14 -0.71
N ASN A 337 -50.22 -31.65 -1.44
CA ASN A 337 -51.36 -30.84 -1.92
C ASN A 337 -50.91 -29.53 -2.61
N ALA A 338 -49.64 -29.46 -3.04
CA ALA A 338 -49.08 -28.31 -3.72
C ALA A 338 -49.90 -28.12 -5.00
N ARG A 339 -50.54 -26.95 -5.13
CA ARG A 339 -51.34 -26.56 -6.31
C ARG A 339 -50.68 -27.16 -7.55
N LYS A 340 -51.42 -28.01 -8.30
CA LYS A 340 -51.01 -28.61 -9.57
C LYS A 340 -50.16 -27.61 -10.36
N GLN A 341 -48.83 -27.74 -10.25
CA GLN A 341 -47.93 -26.91 -11.02
C GLN A 341 -48.14 -27.36 -12.45
N LYS A 342 -48.63 -26.45 -13.31
CA LYS A 342 -48.88 -26.82 -14.71
C LYS A 342 -47.56 -27.22 -15.34
N ASP A 343 -47.55 -28.37 -16.01
CA ASP A 343 -46.40 -28.86 -16.75
C ASP A 343 -45.89 -27.77 -17.70
N LEU A 344 -44.57 -27.65 -17.80
CA LEU A 344 -43.94 -26.70 -18.70
C LEU A 344 -44.28 -27.10 -20.15
N ALA A 345 -44.73 -26.15 -20.95
CA ALA A 345 -45.05 -26.42 -22.35
C ALA A 345 -43.76 -26.72 -23.14
N ALA A 346 -43.84 -27.62 -24.12
CA ALA A 346 -42.66 -28.12 -24.85
C ALA A 346 -41.91 -27.02 -25.63
N ASP A 347 -42.64 -26.01 -26.10
CA ASP A 347 -42.13 -24.83 -26.81
C ASP A 347 -41.34 -23.85 -25.92
N LEU A 348 -41.43 -23.99 -24.59
CA LEU A 348 -40.68 -23.16 -23.64
C LEU A 348 -39.30 -23.73 -23.29
N ARG A 349 -38.95 -24.95 -23.75
CA ARG A 349 -37.65 -25.56 -23.48
C ARG A 349 -36.59 -24.94 -24.40
N PRO A 350 -35.58 -24.22 -23.87
CA PRO A 350 -34.54 -23.61 -24.68
C PRO A 350 -33.60 -24.67 -25.26
N GLU A 351 -32.97 -24.35 -26.39
CA GLU A 351 -31.92 -25.20 -26.97
C GLU A 351 -30.70 -25.26 -26.04
N PRO A 352 -30.03 -26.43 -25.94
CA PRO A 352 -28.78 -26.54 -25.20
C PRO A 352 -27.73 -25.51 -25.67
N PRO A 353 -27.10 -24.76 -24.75
CA PRO A 353 -26.12 -23.74 -25.11
C PRO A 353 -24.77 -24.31 -25.61
N PHE A 354 -24.49 -25.58 -25.30
CA PHE A 354 -23.25 -26.27 -25.69
C PHE A 354 -23.43 -27.79 -25.61
N ASP A 355 -22.51 -28.52 -26.24
CA ASP A 355 -22.45 -29.98 -26.16
C ASP A 355 -21.91 -30.46 -24.81
N VAL A 356 -22.57 -31.45 -24.22
CA VAL A 356 -22.16 -32.05 -22.94
C VAL A 356 -21.47 -33.41 -23.16
N PRO A 357 -20.59 -33.85 -22.24
CA PRO A 357 -19.92 -35.14 -22.33
C PRO A 357 -20.89 -36.33 -22.37
N ALA A 358 -20.38 -37.46 -22.85
CA ALA A 358 -21.10 -38.73 -22.79
C ALA A 358 -21.44 -39.06 -21.32
N GLY A 359 -22.71 -39.42 -21.07
CA GLY A 359 -23.22 -39.72 -19.73
C GLY A 359 -23.95 -38.56 -19.05
N TRP A 360 -23.86 -37.34 -19.59
CA TRP A 360 -24.64 -36.18 -19.14
C TRP A 360 -25.97 -36.09 -19.87
N GLU A 361 -26.96 -35.47 -19.23
CA GLU A 361 -28.24 -35.17 -19.88
C GLU A 361 -28.65 -33.71 -19.66
N TRP A 362 -29.16 -33.09 -20.72
CA TRP A 362 -29.83 -31.80 -20.63
C TRP A 362 -31.25 -31.98 -20.09
N GLN A 363 -31.53 -31.28 -19.00
CA GLN A 363 -32.84 -31.18 -18.37
C GLN A 363 -33.23 -29.71 -18.26
N THR A 364 -34.42 -29.42 -17.75
CA THR A 364 -34.76 -28.07 -17.28
C THR A 364 -34.66 -28.00 -15.76
N VAL A 365 -34.54 -26.80 -15.19
CA VAL A 365 -34.65 -26.60 -13.74
C VAL A 365 -35.95 -27.21 -13.19
N ASP A 366 -37.04 -27.18 -13.95
CA ASP A 366 -38.29 -27.83 -13.55
C ASP A 366 -38.23 -29.35 -13.62
N ASP A 367 -37.40 -29.97 -14.44
CA ASP A 367 -37.29 -31.43 -14.46
C ASP A 367 -36.57 -31.94 -13.19
N VAL A 368 -35.63 -31.17 -12.65
CA VAL A 368 -34.76 -31.60 -11.53
C VAL A 368 -35.09 -31.00 -10.16
N LEU A 369 -35.69 -29.80 -10.13
CA LEU A 369 -35.95 -29.04 -8.91
C LEU A 369 -37.44 -28.67 -8.78
N HIS A 370 -37.91 -28.53 -7.53
CA HIS A 370 -39.23 -27.98 -7.25
C HIS A 370 -39.12 -26.49 -6.93
N VAL A 371 -39.61 -25.65 -7.84
CA VAL A 371 -39.52 -24.18 -7.76
C VAL A 371 -40.80 -23.59 -7.18
N THR A 372 -40.67 -22.75 -6.16
CA THR A 372 -41.77 -22.06 -5.50
C THR A 372 -41.46 -20.57 -5.26
N GLY A 373 -42.49 -19.72 -5.38
CA GLY A 373 -42.41 -18.31 -4.97
C GLY A 373 -42.55 -18.11 -3.46
N GLY A 374 -42.09 -16.96 -2.99
CA GLY A 374 -42.13 -16.59 -1.58
C GLY A 374 -43.38 -15.83 -1.13
N ILE A 375 -43.33 -15.31 0.09
CA ILE A 375 -44.42 -14.55 0.69
C ILE A 375 -44.59 -13.18 0.01
N THR A 376 -45.83 -12.86 -0.37
CA THR A 376 -46.20 -11.52 -0.85
C THR A 376 -46.47 -10.60 0.34
N LEU A 377 -45.68 -9.53 0.46
CA LEU A 377 -45.84 -8.52 1.51
C LEU A 377 -47.12 -7.69 1.29
N GLY A 378 -47.75 -7.22 2.37
CA GLY A 378 -48.89 -6.29 2.31
C GLY A 378 -50.26 -6.91 1.94
N ARG A 379 -50.37 -8.24 1.87
CA ARG A 379 -51.66 -8.92 1.64
C ARG A 379 -52.56 -8.88 2.89
N LYS A 380 -53.88 -8.92 2.70
CA LYS A 380 -54.85 -9.02 3.82
C LYS A 380 -54.78 -10.41 4.48
N LEU A 381 -54.49 -10.47 5.79
CA LEU A 381 -54.24 -11.73 6.53
C LEU A 381 -55.46 -12.29 7.29
N GLY A 382 -56.60 -11.61 7.26
CA GLY A 382 -57.92 -12.20 7.56
C GLY A 382 -58.12 -12.77 8.98
N GLY A 383 -57.67 -12.09 10.03
CA GLY A 383 -57.96 -12.48 11.43
C GLY A 383 -57.32 -13.81 11.90
N ARG A 384 -56.40 -14.38 11.11
CA ARG A 384 -55.66 -15.60 11.44
C ARG A 384 -54.58 -15.33 12.49
N LYS A 385 -54.16 -16.35 13.23
CA LYS A 385 -53.04 -16.25 14.18
C LYS A 385 -51.74 -16.01 13.42
N LEU A 386 -51.08 -14.89 13.73
CA LEU A 386 -49.85 -14.44 13.06
C LEU A 386 -48.63 -14.77 13.90
N LEU A 387 -47.55 -15.15 13.23
CA LEU A 387 -46.22 -15.32 13.80
C LEU A 387 -45.26 -14.36 13.06
N SER A 388 -44.39 -13.69 13.82
CA SER A 388 -43.27 -12.94 13.25
C SER A 388 -42.12 -13.88 12.97
N LYS A 389 -41.63 -13.93 11.72
CA LYS A 389 -40.50 -14.75 11.31
C LYS A 389 -39.52 -13.95 10.44
N PRO A 390 -38.21 -14.23 10.50
CA PRO A 390 -37.24 -13.59 9.63
C PRO A 390 -37.46 -14.01 8.17
N TYR A 391 -37.16 -13.12 7.21
CA TYR A 391 -37.25 -13.44 5.79
C TYR A 391 -36.14 -12.81 4.94
N LEU A 392 -35.79 -13.49 3.86
CA LEU A 392 -34.83 -13.02 2.86
C LEU A 392 -35.49 -12.22 1.74
N ARG A 393 -34.79 -11.18 1.31
CA ARG A 393 -35.14 -10.29 0.19
C ARG A 393 -34.07 -10.34 -0.88
N VAL A 394 -34.34 -9.70 -2.03
CA VAL A 394 -33.40 -9.59 -3.16
C VAL A 394 -32.03 -9.01 -2.76
N ALA A 395 -31.99 -8.12 -1.75
CA ALA A 395 -30.75 -7.56 -1.22
C ALA A 395 -29.90 -8.59 -0.46
N ASN A 396 -30.53 -9.62 0.11
CA ASN A 396 -29.86 -10.64 0.90
C ASN A 396 -29.24 -11.74 0.04
N VAL A 397 -29.66 -11.92 -1.21
CA VAL A 397 -29.17 -13.00 -2.07
C VAL A 397 -28.16 -12.43 -3.06
N GLN A 398 -26.91 -12.89 -2.96
CA GLN A 398 -25.80 -12.55 -3.86
C GLN A 398 -25.36 -13.82 -4.62
N ARG A 399 -24.47 -13.70 -5.62
CA ARG A 399 -23.96 -14.89 -6.33
C ARG A 399 -23.07 -15.70 -5.39
N GLY A 400 -23.48 -16.93 -5.07
CA GLY A 400 -22.73 -17.86 -4.23
C GLY A 400 -22.65 -17.50 -2.74
N ARG A 401 -23.38 -16.46 -2.28
CA ARG A 401 -23.38 -16.07 -0.87
C ARG A 401 -24.65 -15.34 -0.45
N LEU A 402 -24.93 -15.38 0.86
CA LEU A 402 -26.03 -14.65 1.48
C LEU A 402 -25.51 -13.49 2.32
N GLU A 403 -26.17 -12.33 2.22
CA GLU A 403 -25.94 -11.13 3.01
C GLU A 403 -26.88 -11.13 4.22
N MET A 404 -26.30 -11.34 5.41
CA MET A 404 -26.99 -11.64 6.65
C MET A 404 -26.97 -10.49 7.67
N GLU A 405 -26.28 -9.38 7.40
CA GLU A 405 -26.18 -8.27 8.35
C GLU A 405 -27.53 -7.59 8.63
N ARG A 406 -28.42 -7.55 7.62
CA ARG A 406 -29.70 -6.82 7.69
C ARG A 406 -30.87 -7.71 7.27
N ILE A 407 -31.34 -8.50 8.23
CA ILE A 407 -32.52 -9.37 8.09
C ILE A 407 -33.75 -8.65 8.65
N LYS A 408 -34.87 -8.75 7.94
CA LYS A 408 -36.16 -8.20 8.38
C LYS A 408 -37.09 -9.33 8.79
N GLU A 409 -38.09 -8.99 9.58
CA GLU A 409 -39.18 -9.90 9.93
C GLU A 409 -40.46 -9.60 9.15
N VAL A 410 -41.31 -10.61 9.02
CA VAL A 410 -42.63 -10.54 8.40
C VAL A 410 -43.64 -11.31 9.24
N GLU A 411 -44.84 -10.76 9.35
CA GLU A 411 -45.98 -11.46 9.94
C GLU A 411 -46.58 -12.45 8.93
N VAL A 412 -46.66 -13.72 9.31
CA VAL A 412 -47.22 -14.80 8.49
C VAL A 412 -48.24 -15.61 9.31
N PRO A 413 -49.36 -16.05 8.72
CA PRO A 413 -50.27 -16.98 9.39
C PRO A 413 -49.54 -18.28 9.79
N GLU A 414 -49.77 -18.76 11.00
CA GLU A 414 -49.09 -19.95 11.56
C GLU A 414 -49.18 -21.17 10.63
N ASP A 415 -50.32 -21.37 9.97
CA ASP A 415 -50.56 -22.47 9.03
C ASP A 415 -49.92 -22.28 7.64
N GLU A 416 -49.33 -21.12 7.37
CA GLU A 416 -48.57 -20.85 6.14
C GLU A 416 -47.04 -20.83 6.34
N VAL A 417 -46.55 -20.88 7.58
CA VAL A 417 -45.10 -20.83 7.87
C VAL A 417 -44.36 -21.95 7.12
N GLU A 418 -44.82 -23.19 7.28
CA GLU A 418 -44.19 -24.39 6.70
C GLU A 418 -44.07 -24.32 5.17
N LYS A 419 -44.97 -23.58 4.51
CA LYS A 419 -44.99 -23.43 3.06
C LYS A 419 -43.76 -22.65 2.55
N TYR A 420 -43.38 -21.58 3.23
CA TYR A 420 -42.30 -20.67 2.83
C TYR A 420 -40.99 -20.91 3.59
N LEU A 421 -41.00 -21.86 4.52
CA LEU A 421 -39.84 -22.21 5.32
C LEU A 421 -38.68 -22.72 4.46
N LEU A 422 -37.52 -22.09 4.64
CA LEU A 422 -36.25 -22.50 4.06
C LEU A 422 -35.70 -23.71 4.81
N ARG A 423 -35.04 -24.60 4.07
CA ARG A 423 -34.39 -25.81 4.57
C ARG A 423 -32.99 -25.89 3.97
N ASN A 424 -32.09 -26.53 4.70
CA ASN A 424 -30.74 -26.82 4.22
C ASN A 424 -30.73 -27.33 2.77
N GLY A 425 -29.88 -26.74 1.94
CA GLY A 425 -29.73 -27.10 0.53
C GLY A 425 -30.73 -26.43 -0.42
N ASP A 426 -31.64 -25.59 0.08
CA ASP A 426 -32.48 -24.77 -0.78
C ASP A 426 -31.66 -23.76 -1.59
N LEU A 427 -31.93 -23.68 -2.88
CA LEU A 427 -31.37 -22.66 -3.76
C LEU A 427 -32.30 -21.44 -3.76
N LEU A 428 -31.75 -20.27 -3.50
CA LEU A 428 -32.45 -19.00 -3.50
C LEU A 428 -32.05 -18.22 -4.74
N ILE A 429 -33.02 -17.90 -5.60
CA ILE A 429 -32.80 -17.26 -6.89
C ILE A 429 -33.57 -15.94 -6.97
N THR A 430 -32.87 -14.85 -7.30
CA THR A 430 -33.51 -13.52 -7.39
C THR A 430 -34.32 -13.34 -8.68
N GLU A 431 -35.53 -12.77 -8.53
CA GLU A 431 -36.44 -12.47 -9.64
C GLU A 431 -35.93 -11.33 -10.54
N GLY A 432 -35.35 -10.28 -9.94
CA GLY A 432 -34.97 -9.08 -10.69
C GLY A 432 -34.03 -8.15 -9.93
N GLY A 433 -33.57 -7.12 -10.65
CA GLY A 433 -32.58 -6.14 -10.19
C GLY A 433 -32.00 -5.39 -11.39
N ASP A 434 -30.73 -4.97 -11.28
CA ASP A 434 -29.96 -4.53 -12.44
C ASP A 434 -29.84 -5.67 -13.46
N TRP A 435 -29.65 -5.33 -14.73
CA TRP A 435 -29.67 -6.29 -15.84
C TRP A 435 -28.68 -7.46 -15.66
N ASP A 436 -27.50 -7.20 -15.09
CA ASP A 436 -26.45 -8.18 -14.80
C ASP A 436 -26.69 -9.00 -13.50
N LYS A 437 -27.67 -8.59 -12.69
CA LYS A 437 -27.98 -9.13 -11.35
C LYS A 437 -29.22 -10.01 -11.31
N VAL A 438 -29.86 -10.26 -12.46
CA VAL A 438 -30.97 -11.20 -12.58
C VAL A 438 -30.45 -12.63 -12.38
N GLY A 439 -31.24 -13.47 -11.70
CA GLY A 439 -30.92 -14.89 -11.50
C GLY A 439 -29.75 -15.16 -10.55
N ARG A 440 -29.31 -14.19 -9.73
CA ARG A 440 -28.32 -14.45 -8.68
C ARG A 440 -28.82 -15.58 -7.78
N THR A 441 -27.97 -16.58 -7.59
CA THR A 441 -28.30 -17.81 -6.86
C THR A 441 -27.36 -17.99 -5.68
N ALA A 442 -27.92 -18.35 -4.52
CA ALA A 442 -27.17 -18.76 -3.33
C ALA A 442 -27.83 -19.96 -2.64
N ILE A 443 -27.03 -20.81 -1.99
CA ILE A 443 -27.51 -21.92 -1.16
C ILE A 443 -27.87 -21.43 0.24
N TRP A 444 -28.99 -21.89 0.77
CA TRP A 444 -29.35 -21.79 2.19
C TRP A 444 -28.75 -22.96 2.99
N ARG A 445 -27.98 -22.65 4.03
CA ARG A 445 -27.24 -23.59 4.89
C ARG A 445 -27.68 -23.48 6.35
N ASP A 446 -28.96 -23.22 6.59
CA ASP A 446 -29.56 -23.02 7.91
C ASP A 446 -28.92 -21.86 8.69
N GLU A 447 -28.60 -20.78 8.00
CA GLU A 447 -27.97 -19.58 8.57
C GLU A 447 -28.81 -18.95 9.69
N LEU A 448 -30.14 -19.11 9.64
CA LEU A 448 -31.07 -18.70 10.69
C LEU A 448 -32.18 -19.73 10.92
N PRO A 449 -32.62 -19.92 12.18
CA PRO A 449 -33.77 -20.76 12.46
C PRO A 449 -35.05 -20.14 11.88
N GLU A 450 -35.92 -20.99 11.34
CA GLU A 450 -37.27 -20.63 10.89
C GLU A 450 -37.35 -19.45 9.89
N CYS A 451 -36.38 -19.36 8.98
CA CYS A 451 -36.31 -18.29 7.99
C CYS A 451 -37.19 -18.54 6.76
N LEU A 452 -37.83 -17.47 6.26
CA LEU A 452 -38.71 -17.47 5.10
C LEU A 452 -38.06 -16.71 3.92
N HIS A 453 -38.74 -16.63 2.79
CA HIS A 453 -38.29 -15.85 1.63
C HIS A 453 -39.42 -15.02 1.01
N GLN A 454 -39.07 -13.84 0.48
CA GLN A 454 -40.00 -12.92 -0.20
C GLN A 454 -40.39 -13.45 -1.60
N ASN A 455 -41.53 -13.00 -2.13
CA ASN A 455 -42.00 -13.31 -3.49
C ASN A 455 -40.99 -13.02 -4.62
N HIS A 456 -40.07 -12.06 -4.43
CA HIS A 456 -39.00 -11.71 -5.39
C HIS A 456 -37.72 -12.56 -5.24
N VAL A 457 -37.75 -13.56 -4.36
CA VAL A 457 -36.72 -14.59 -4.21
C VAL A 457 -37.42 -15.93 -4.39
N PHE A 458 -37.16 -16.59 -5.50
CA PHE A 458 -37.62 -17.95 -5.74
C PHE A 458 -36.81 -18.93 -4.92
N ARG A 459 -37.46 -19.99 -4.45
CA ARG A 459 -36.82 -21.15 -3.84
C ARG A 459 -36.89 -22.32 -4.81
N ALA A 460 -35.75 -22.90 -5.16
CA ALA A 460 -35.65 -24.16 -5.87
C ALA A 460 -35.12 -25.25 -4.92
N ARG A 461 -35.88 -26.32 -4.73
CA ARG A 461 -35.58 -27.39 -3.77
C ARG A 461 -35.44 -28.74 -4.48
N ALA A 462 -34.38 -29.48 -4.17
CA ALA A 462 -34.26 -30.88 -4.54
C ALA A 462 -35.22 -31.73 -3.72
N VAL A 463 -35.90 -32.66 -4.38
CA VAL A 463 -36.88 -33.56 -3.74
C VAL A 463 -36.28 -34.92 -3.36
N VAL A 464 -35.09 -35.23 -3.89
CA VAL A 464 -34.30 -36.41 -3.57
C VAL A 464 -33.32 -36.11 -2.44
N THR A 465 -32.91 -37.14 -1.70
CA THR A 465 -31.89 -37.03 -0.64
C THR A 465 -30.47 -36.91 -1.20
N ASP A 466 -30.21 -37.59 -2.30
CA ASP A 466 -28.89 -37.67 -2.92
C ASP A 466 -28.82 -36.56 -3.97
N TRP A 467 -28.38 -35.38 -3.56
CA TRP A 467 -28.33 -34.17 -4.39
C TRP A 467 -27.09 -33.34 -4.04
N GLU A 468 -26.45 -32.76 -5.06
CA GLU A 468 -25.32 -31.86 -4.88
C GLU A 468 -25.75 -30.40 -5.13
N PRO A 469 -26.10 -29.62 -4.09
CA PRO A 469 -26.57 -28.25 -4.26
C PRO A 469 -25.49 -27.30 -4.78
N CYS A 470 -24.20 -27.56 -4.50
CA CYS A 470 -23.10 -26.72 -4.97
C CYS A 470 -22.95 -26.79 -6.50
N TRP A 471 -23.21 -27.95 -7.11
CA TRP A 471 -23.26 -28.09 -8.57
C TRP A 471 -24.33 -27.17 -9.18
N ALA A 472 -25.53 -27.20 -8.63
CA ALA A 472 -26.64 -26.40 -9.14
C ALA A 472 -26.45 -24.90 -8.94
N GLU A 473 -25.91 -24.48 -7.79
CA GLU A 473 -25.53 -23.08 -7.56
C GLU A 473 -24.45 -22.62 -8.55
N MET A 474 -23.44 -23.46 -8.79
CA MET A 474 -22.35 -23.16 -9.73
C MET A 474 -22.89 -22.98 -11.14
N TYR A 475 -23.73 -23.89 -11.64
CA TYR A 475 -24.31 -23.77 -12.97
C TYR A 475 -25.24 -22.55 -13.09
N LEU A 476 -26.14 -22.31 -12.12
CA LEU A 476 -27.07 -21.18 -12.17
C LEU A 476 -26.37 -19.80 -12.09
N ASN A 477 -25.13 -19.76 -11.61
CA ASN A 477 -24.29 -18.56 -11.62
C ASN A 477 -23.28 -18.51 -12.78
N SER A 478 -23.19 -19.54 -13.61
CA SER A 478 -22.28 -19.60 -14.77
C SER A 478 -22.74 -18.71 -15.93
N ALA A 479 -21.85 -18.44 -16.89
CA ALA A 479 -22.16 -17.59 -18.04
C ALA A 479 -23.39 -18.05 -18.85
N PRO A 480 -23.55 -19.34 -19.22
CA PRO A 480 -24.73 -19.81 -19.96
C PRO A 480 -26.07 -19.52 -19.27
N ALA A 481 -26.16 -19.77 -17.96
CA ALA A 481 -27.39 -19.50 -17.20
C ALA A 481 -27.65 -17.99 -17.08
N ARG A 482 -26.60 -17.19 -16.90
CA ARG A 482 -26.70 -15.72 -16.83
C ARG A 482 -27.19 -15.12 -18.15
N GLU A 483 -26.65 -15.59 -19.27
CA GLU A 483 -27.07 -15.15 -20.61
C GLU A 483 -28.53 -15.53 -20.88
N TYR A 484 -28.94 -16.74 -20.50
CA TYR A 484 -30.34 -17.15 -20.58
C TYR A 484 -31.26 -16.23 -19.76
N PHE A 485 -30.91 -15.93 -18.50
CA PHE A 485 -31.72 -15.05 -17.66
C PHE A 485 -31.76 -13.61 -18.16
N ALA A 486 -30.63 -13.09 -18.65
CA ALA A 486 -30.54 -11.76 -19.22
C ALA A 486 -31.39 -11.64 -20.50
N GLY A 487 -31.26 -12.59 -21.44
CA GLY A 487 -32.02 -12.63 -22.69
C GLY A 487 -33.52 -12.91 -22.50
N SER A 488 -33.88 -13.65 -21.45
CA SER A 488 -35.29 -13.93 -21.12
C SER A 488 -35.94 -12.80 -20.30
N SER A 489 -35.17 -11.90 -19.71
CA SER A 489 -35.70 -10.87 -18.82
C SER A 489 -36.55 -9.84 -19.58
N LYS A 490 -37.59 -9.31 -18.92
CA LYS A 490 -38.33 -8.14 -19.42
C LYS A 490 -37.76 -6.88 -18.80
N GLN A 491 -37.26 -5.97 -19.64
CA GLN A 491 -36.67 -4.72 -19.19
C GLN A 491 -37.71 -3.59 -19.14
N THR A 492 -37.73 -2.89 -18.01
CA THR A 492 -38.31 -1.54 -17.86
C THR A 492 -37.17 -0.54 -17.69
N THR A 493 -37.46 0.78 -17.69
CA THR A 493 -36.44 1.85 -17.79
C THR A 493 -35.19 1.67 -16.93
N ASN A 494 -35.29 1.06 -15.73
CA ASN A 494 -34.15 0.81 -14.83
C ASN A 494 -34.10 -0.60 -14.19
N LEU A 495 -34.99 -1.54 -14.54
CA LEU A 495 -35.08 -2.85 -13.88
C LEU A 495 -35.36 -3.97 -14.88
N ALA A 496 -34.64 -5.08 -14.72
CA ALA A 496 -34.87 -6.34 -15.42
C ALA A 496 -35.42 -7.39 -14.45
N SER A 497 -36.39 -8.18 -14.89
CA SER A 497 -36.92 -9.30 -14.11
C SER A 497 -37.23 -10.53 -14.96
N ILE A 498 -37.08 -11.70 -14.35
CA ILE A 498 -37.56 -13.00 -14.84
C ILE A 498 -38.75 -13.46 -14.02
N ASN A 499 -39.65 -14.25 -14.60
CA ASN A 499 -40.73 -14.88 -13.85
C ASN A 499 -40.41 -16.34 -13.52
N MET A 500 -41.25 -16.96 -12.68
CA MET A 500 -41.06 -18.36 -12.26
C MET A 500 -41.09 -19.35 -13.44
N THR A 501 -41.85 -19.08 -14.50
CA THR A 501 -41.88 -19.94 -15.70
C THR A 501 -40.55 -19.89 -16.43
N GLN A 502 -39.94 -18.71 -16.55
CA GLN A 502 -38.61 -18.54 -17.16
C GLN A 502 -37.52 -19.23 -16.32
N LEU A 503 -37.57 -19.13 -15.00
CA LEU A 503 -36.65 -19.88 -14.13
C LEU A 503 -36.80 -21.39 -14.32
N ARG A 504 -38.04 -21.89 -14.32
CA ARG A 504 -38.36 -23.30 -14.53
C ARG A 504 -37.88 -23.83 -15.89
N ALA A 505 -37.95 -23.00 -16.92
CA ALA A 505 -37.54 -23.34 -18.27
C ALA A 505 -36.02 -23.33 -18.51
N CYS A 506 -35.23 -22.74 -17.61
CA CYS A 506 -33.78 -22.67 -17.76
C CYS A 506 -33.20 -24.08 -18.01
N ALA A 507 -32.45 -24.25 -19.11
CA ALA A 507 -31.72 -25.48 -19.39
C ALA A 507 -30.72 -25.75 -18.27
N PHE A 508 -30.60 -27.00 -17.86
CA PHE A 508 -29.79 -27.45 -16.74
C PHE A 508 -29.03 -28.73 -17.13
N PRO A 509 -27.70 -28.71 -17.23
CA PRO A 509 -26.93 -29.91 -17.52
C PRO A 509 -26.85 -30.75 -16.25
N LEU A 510 -27.20 -32.02 -16.36
CA LEU A 510 -27.15 -32.96 -15.25
C LEU A 510 -26.07 -34.03 -15.51
N PRO A 511 -24.92 -33.98 -14.82
CA PRO A 511 -23.94 -35.05 -14.78
C PRO A 511 -24.42 -36.21 -13.89
N PRO A 512 -23.78 -37.38 -13.95
CA PRO A 512 -23.79 -38.36 -12.87
C PRO A 512 -23.54 -37.74 -11.49
N LEU A 513 -24.23 -38.19 -10.45
CA LEU A 513 -24.08 -37.61 -9.11
C LEU A 513 -22.65 -37.70 -8.58
N ALA A 514 -21.96 -38.82 -8.82
CA ALA A 514 -20.56 -38.99 -8.46
C ALA A 514 -19.65 -37.98 -9.19
N GLU A 515 -19.92 -37.71 -10.47
CA GLU A 515 -19.19 -36.70 -11.24
C GLU A 515 -19.48 -35.28 -10.71
N GLN A 516 -20.73 -34.94 -10.36
CA GLN A 516 -21.06 -33.65 -9.73
C GLN A 516 -20.19 -33.39 -8.49
N GLN A 517 -20.09 -34.38 -7.61
CA GLN A 517 -19.26 -34.29 -6.39
C GLN A 517 -17.77 -34.12 -6.71
N ARG A 518 -17.26 -34.86 -7.71
CA ARG A 518 -15.86 -34.72 -8.16
C ARG A 518 -15.60 -33.33 -8.76
N ILE A 519 -16.54 -32.79 -9.54
CA ILE A 519 -16.43 -31.44 -10.11
C ILE A 519 -16.40 -30.40 -8.99
N VAL A 520 -17.36 -30.42 -8.06
CA VAL A 520 -17.44 -29.47 -6.95
C VAL A 520 -16.15 -29.51 -6.12
N ALA A 521 -15.70 -30.70 -5.73
CA ALA A 521 -14.45 -30.85 -4.98
C ALA A 521 -13.24 -30.31 -5.74
N LYS A 522 -13.19 -30.49 -7.07
CA LYS A 522 -12.09 -29.99 -7.90
C LYS A 522 -12.12 -28.47 -8.06
N VAL A 523 -13.29 -27.89 -8.26
CA VAL A 523 -13.49 -26.44 -8.32
C VAL A 523 -13.08 -25.81 -7.00
N ASP A 524 -13.54 -26.32 -5.87
CA ASP A 524 -13.18 -25.81 -4.54
C ASP A 524 -11.65 -25.83 -4.33
N GLN A 525 -11.00 -26.93 -4.70
CA GLN A 525 -9.54 -27.05 -4.64
C GLN A 525 -8.84 -25.96 -5.47
N ILE A 526 -9.27 -25.75 -6.72
CA ILE A 526 -8.60 -24.79 -7.61
C ILE A 526 -8.91 -23.35 -7.22
N MET A 527 -10.14 -23.06 -6.75
CA MET A 527 -10.51 -21.73 -6.25
C MET A 527 -9.63 -21.34 -5.07
N ALA A 528 -9.41 -22.26 -4.12
CA ALA A 528 -8.50 -22.04 -3.00
C ALA A 528 -7.06 -21.74 -3.46
N LEU A 529 -6.55 -22.46 -4.47
CA LEU A 529 -5.22 -22.17 -5.05
C LEU A 529 -5.17 -20.80 -5.73
N CYS A 530 -6.22 -20.42 -6.46
CA CYS A 530 -6.30 -19.10 -7.09
C CYS A 530 -6.36 -17.98 -6.06
N ASP A 531 -7.07 -18.18 -4.94
CA ASP A 531 -7.10 -17.22 -3.81
C ASP A 531 -5.74 -17.09 -3.12
N GLN A 532 -5.03 -18.20 -2.93
CA GLN A 532 -3.66 -18.19 -2.43
C GLN A 532 -2.72 -17.42 -3.37
N LEU A 533 -2.77 -17.71 -4.68
CA LEU A 533 -1.97 -17.01 -5.69
C LEU A 533 -2.25 -15.50 -5.69
N LYS A 534 -3.53 -15.11 -5.65
CA LYS A 534 -3.97 -13.71 -5.58
C LYS A 534 -3.43 -13.03 -4.31
N THR A 535 -3.48 -13.71 -3.17
CA THR A 535 -2.93 -13.21 -1.90
C THR A 535 -1.42 -13.00 -1.99
N SER A 536 -0.67 -13.98 -2.50
CA SER A 536 0.78 -13.87 -2.69
C SER A 536 1.17 -12.74 -3.65
N LEU A 537 0.40 -12.54 -4.73
CA LEU A 537 0.62 -11.45 -5.67
C LEU A 537 0.45 -10.08 -5.00
N THR A 538 -0.62 -9.91 -4.22
CA THR A 538 -0.88 -8.67 -3.48
C THR A 538 0.23 -8.38 -2.46
N GLN A 539 0.69 -9.40 -1.74
CA GLN A 539 1.81 -9.26 -0.80
C GLN A 539 3.11 -8.86 -1.51
N ALA A 540 3.43 -9.49 -2.65
CA ALA A 540 4.61 -9.15 -3.44
C ALA A 540 4.55 -7.70 -3.97
N ARG A 541 3.38 -7.26 -4.46
CA ARG A 541 3.15 -5.87 -4.90
C ARG A 541 3.29 -4.86 -3.76
N GLN A 542 2.75 -5.18 -2.58
CA GLN A 542 2.88 -4.33 -1.39
C GLN A 542 4.34 -4.22 -0.95
N LEU A 543 5.08 -5.33 -0.95
CA LEU A 543 6.50 -5.33 -0.64
C LEU A 543 7.30 -4.51 -1.65
N ASN A 544 7.00 -4.64 -2.95
CA ASN A 544 7.66 -3.84 -3.98
C ASN A 544 7.38 -2.34 -3.81
N ALA A 545 6.14 -1.96 -3.48
CA ALA A 545 5.79 -0.58 -3.17
C ALA A 545 6.55 -0.06 -1.93
N GLN A 546 6.66 -0.87 -0.87
CA GLN A 546 7.43 -0.53 0.32
C GLN A 546 8.92 -0.36 0.02
N LEU A 547 9.52 -1.26 -0.77
CA LEU A 547 10.90 -1.16 -1.22
C LEU A 547 11.14 0.11 -2.03
N ALA A 548 10.24 0.44 -2.96
CA ALA A 548 10.29 1.69 -3.71
C ALA A 548 10.19 2.91 -2.80
N CYS A 549 9.27 2.93 -1.81
CA CYS A 549 9.21 3.98 -0.79
C CYS A 549 10.55 4.13 -0.07
N THR A 550 11.08 3.03 0.47
CA THR A 550 12.31 3.02 1.26
C THR A 550 13.52 3.44 0.43
N LEU A 551 13.58 3.06 -0.85
CA LEU A 551 14.66 3.50 -1.75
C LEU A 551 14.63 5.00 -2.00
N VAL A 552 13.43 5.57 -2.19
CA VAL A 552 13.26 7.02 -2.32
C VAL A 552 13.66 7.71 -1.00
N GLU A 553 13.14 7.25 0.13
CA GLU A 553 13.47 7.79 1.45
C GLU A 553 14.96 7.69 1.76
N ARG A 554 15.61 6.56 1.45
CA ARG A 554 17.06 6.40 1.60
C ARG A 554 17.84 7.31 0.66
N SER A 555 17.42 7.45 -0.60
CA SER A 555 18.07 8.39 -1.52
C SER A 555 18.03 9.83 -1.00
N LEU A 556 16.98 10.18 -0.25
CA LEU A 556 16.83 11.49 0.40
C LEU A 556 17.56 11.59 1.76
N ALA A 557 17.61 10.48 2.51
CA ALA A 557 18.17 10.41 3.87
C ALA A 557 19.69 10.16 3.88
N GLU A 558 20.21 9.34 2.96
CA GLU A 558 21.65 9.09 2.77
C GLU A 558 22.41 10.39 2.49
N ASP A 559 21.73 11.44 1.99
CA ASP A 559 22.31 12.77 1.81
C ASP A 559 21.72 13.86 2.72
N SER A 560 20.82 13.51 3.65
CA SER A 560 20.53 14.35 4.84
C SER A 560 21.60 14.15 5.91
N GLN A 561 22.32 13.03 5.82
CA GLN A 561 23.71 12.99 6.22
C GLN A 561 24.54 13.68 5.14
N GLN A 562 24.68 15.01 5.22
CA GLN A 562 26.08 15.48 5.22
C GLN A 562 26.73 14.61 6.28
N GLY A 563 27.54 13.62 5.85
CA GLY A 563 28.21 12.70 6.77
C GLY A 563 28.66 13.52 7.97
N PRO A 564 28.17 13.21 9.18
CA PRO A 564 28.25 14.12 10.32
C PRO A 564 29.68 14.58 10.39
N LYS A 565 29.90 15.87 10.10
CA LYS A 565 31.19 16.58 9.96
C LYS A 565 32.26 15.79 10.68
N ALA A 566 32.94 14.85 9.98
CA ALA A 566 33.52 13.64 10.59
C ALA A 566 33.91 13.89 12.04
N THR A 567 32.99 13.60 12.99
CA THR A 567 33.36 13.71 14.40
C THR A 567 34.47 12.70 14.50
N ASP A 568 35.70 13.17 14.70
CA ASP A 568 36.88 12.33 14.72
C ASP A 568 36.51 11.06 15.48
N ARG A 569 36.67 9.91 14.83
CA ARG A 569 36.25 8.61 15.36
C ARG A 569 36.71 8.43 16.81
N GLN A 570 37.89 8.96 17.15
CA GLN A 570 38.38 8.97 18.52
C GLN A 570 37.56 9.88 19.44
N VAL A 571 37.22 11.09 19.01
CA VAL A 571 36.36 12.03 19.75
C VAL A 571 34.96 11.45 19.97
N ALA A 572 34.33 10.86 18.95
CA ALA A 572 33.02 10.24 19.07
C ALA A 572 33.02 9.09 20.11
N ARG A 573 34.02 8.20 20.03
CA ARG A 573 34.22 7.12 21.01
C ARG A 573 34.40 7.65 22.43
N THR A 574 35.25 8.68 22.60
CA THR A 574 35.51 9.28 23.91
C THR A 574 34.27 9.95 24.48
N LEU A 575 33.52 10.71 23.69
CA LEU A 575 32.32 11.40 24.15
C LEU A 575 31.21 10.41 24.56
N LEU A 576 31.07 9.28 23.84
CA LEU A 576 30.07 8.25 24.17
C LEU A 576 30.45 7.57 25.48
N ALA A 577 31.72 7.16 25.60
CA ALA A 577 32.24 6.58 26.83
C ALA A 577 32.09 7.55 28.02
N ALA A 578 32.33 8.85 27.80
CA ALA A 578 32.19 9.87 28.82
C ALA A 578 30.76 10.01 29.32
N GLU A 579 29.76 10.04 28.43
CA GLU A 579 28.35 10.14 28.83
C GLU A 579 27.89 8.88 29.56
N VAL A 580 28.24 7.69 29.06
CA VAL A 580 27.92 6.42 29.72
C VAL A 580 28.52 6.38 31.13
N THR A 581 29.80 6.72 31.27
CA THR A 581 30.47 6.80 32.58
C THR A 581 29.84 7.90 33.45
N HIS A 582 29.49 9.05 32.90
CA HIS A 582 28.85 10.13 33.65
C HIS A 582 27.55 9.69 34.29
N ARG A 583 26.70 8.97 33.54
CA ARG A 583 25.41 8.46 34.02
C ARG A 583 25.55 7.30 35.00
N LEU A 584 26.56 6.43 34.82
CA LEU A 584 26.62 5.15 35.54
C LEU A 584 27.74 5.02 36.59
N HIS A 585 28.70 5.95 36.68
CA HIS A 585 29.87 5.80 37.58
C HIS A 585 29.53 5.64 39.07
N SER A 586 28.39 6.16 39.53
CA SER A 586 27.93 6.01 40.91
C SER A 586 27.33 4.63 41.21
N GLN A 587 27.03 3.84 40.17
CA GLN A 587 26.42 2.51 40.32
C GLN A 587 27.46 1.49 40.78
N ARG A 588 27.12 0.73 41.83
CA ARG A 588 28.00 -0.32 42.38
C ARG A 588 28.33 -1.40 41.34
N THR A 589 27.45 -1.67 40.39
CA THR A 589 27.66 -2.69 39.34
C THR A 589 28.42 -2.16 38.11
N PHE A 590 28.72 -0.85 38.04
CA PHE A 590 29.35 -0.25 36.87
C PHE A 590 30.88 -0.30 36.93
N GLY A 591 31.48 -0.79 35.84
CA GLY A 591 32.91 -0.92 35.66
C GLY A 591 33.25 -1.12 34.19
N GLN A 592 34.52 -1.36 33.89
CA GLN A 592 35.03 -1.43 32.51
C GLN A 592 34.26 -2.42 31.61
N ARG A 593 33.90 -3.60 32.14
CA ARG A 593 33.13 -4.60 31.38
C ARG A 593 31.77 -4.04 30.95
N LYS A 594 31.02 -3.48 31.89
CA LYS A 594 29.71 -2.90 31.65
C LYS A 594 29.79 -1.69 30.70
N LEU A 595 30.80 -0.83 30.86
CA LEU A 595 31.06 0.28 29.93
C LEU A 595 31.22 -0.22 28.49
N GLN A 596 32.05 -1.25 28.25
CA GLN A 596 32.22 -1.84 26.92
C GLN A 596 30.91 -2.40 26.36
N LYS A 597 30.09 -3.06 27.20
CA LYS A 597 28.80 -3.64 26.77
C LYS A 597 27.80 -2.55 26.38
N VAL A 598 27.72 -1.48 27.16
CA VAL A 598 26.86 -0.33 26.85
C VAL A 598 27.32 0.35 25.57
N ILE A 599 28.63 0.54 25.36
CA ILE A 599 29.18 1.13 24.11
C ILE A 599 28.82 0.26 22.91
N TYR A 600 29.03 -1.06 22.98
CA TYR A 600 28.68 -1.97 21.89
C TYR A 600 27.19 -1.88 21.56
N LEU A 601 26.33 -2.00 22.58
CA LEU A 601 24.89 -2.01 22.36
C LEU A 601 24.41 -0.64 21.84
N ALA A 602 24.91 0.46 22.38
CA ALA A 602 24.60 1.81 21.90
C ALA A 602 25.02 2.02 20.44
N GLU A 603 26.22 1.55 20.04
CA GLU A 603 26.67 1.61 18.64
C GLU A 603 25.68 0.92 17.70
N HIS A 604 25.23 -0.28 18.06
CA HIS A 604 24.44 -1.11 17.15
C HIS A 604 22.95 -0.73 17.16
N VAL A 605 22.39 -0.42 18.33
CA VAL A 605 20.99 -0.04 18.49
C VAL A 605 20.73 1.37 17.96
N ALA A 606 21.59 2.34 18.27
CA ALA A 606 21.45 3.71 17.76
C ALA A 606 22.10 3.91 16.38
N ARG A 607 22.65 2.84 15.78
CA ARG A 607 23.29 2.82 14.46
C ARG A 607 24.38 3.89 14.29
N LEU A 608 25.28 3.97 15.27
CA LEU A 608 26.30 5.02 15.36
C LEU A 608 27.49 4.74 14.41
N ASN A 609 27.39 5.21 13.16
CA ASN A 609 28.45 5.06 12.14
C ASN A 609 29.82 5.61 12.57
N ALA A 610 29.88 6.53 13.54
CA ALA A 610 31.11 7.16 14.00
C ALA A 610 31.94 6.29 14.98
N ILE A 611 31.37 5.22 15.55
CA ILE A 611 32.07 4.40 16.56
C ILE A 611 32.93 3.33 15.87
N GLN A 612 32.37 2.50 15.00
CA GLN A 612 33.08 1.46 14.23
C GLN A 612 33.99 0.57 15.08
N GLY A 613 33.48 -0.03 16.15
CA GLY A 613 34.31 -0.88 17.02
C GLY A 613 34.77 -2.17 16.35
N ASP A 614 35.98 -2.63 16.69
CA ASP A 614 36.57 -3.87 16.20
C ASP A 614 36.47 -4.94 17.31
N TYR A 615 35.27 -5.55 17.43
CA TYR A 615 34.91 -6.39 18.56
C TYR A 615 35.32 -7.86 18.38
N LEU A 616 36.12 -8.34 19.33
CA LEU A 616 36.51 -9.74 19.45
C LEU A 616 35.53 -10.54 20.31
N ARG A 617 35.32 -11.82 19.97
CA ARG A 617 34.56 -12.80 20.76
C ARG A 617 35.35 -13.25 22.00
N ASP A 618 35.44 -12.39 23.01
CA ASP A 618 36.25 -12.58 24.23
C ASP A 618 35.42 -13.13 25.41
N ALA A 619 36.08 -13.45 26.52
CA ALA A 619 35.51 -14.13 27.69
C ALA A 619 34.23 -13.46 28.24
N ALA A 620 34.20 -12.11 28.27
CA ALA A 620 33.06 -11.33 28.74
C ALA A 620 32.13 -10.86 27.61
N GLY A 621 32.18 -11.48 26.42
CA GLY A 621 31.41 -11.12 25.22
C GLY A 621 32.18 -10.16 24.30
N PRO A 622 31.51 -9.40 23.40
CA PRO A 622 32.20 -8.59 22.39
C PRO A 622 33.10 -7.54 23.03
N HIS A 623 34.39 -7.54 22.70
CA HIS A 623 35.40 -6.72 23.35
C HIS A 623 36.39 -6.11 22.35
N ASP A 624 36.57 -4.79 22.44
CA ASP A 624 37.55 -4.03 21.67
C ASP A 624 38.55 -3.40 22.65
N ARG A 625 39.75 -4.00 22.72
CA ARG A 625 40.82 -3.57 23.64
C ARG A 625 41.34 -2.19 23.27
N GLN A 626 41.51 -1.91 21.97
CA GLN A 626 42.11 -0.66 21.52
C GLN A 626 41.17 0.51 21.77
N LEU A 627 39.87 0.34 21.51
CA LEU A 627 38.84 1.32 21.84
C LEU A 627 38.90 1.64 23.34
N MET A 628 38.86 0.61 24.20
CA MET A 628 38.86 0.82 25.65
C MET A 628 40.11 1.52 26.17
N THR A 629 41.30 1.12 25.72
CA THR A 629 42.54 1.77 26.14
C THR A 629 42.55 3.25 25.75
N LYS A 630 42.10 3.58 24.53
CA LYS A 630 42.11 4.97 24.05
C LYS A 630 41.05 5.83 24.75
N VAL A 631 39.81 5.34 24.91
CA VAL A 631 38.78 6.14 25.59
C VAL A 631 39.13 6.37 27.06
N GLU A 632 39.67 5.37 27.77
CA GLU A 632 40.09 5.56 29.17
C GLU A 632 41.24 6.55 29.33
N ALA A 633 42.19 6.53 28.40
CA ALA A 633 43.27 7.52 28.37
C ALA A 633 42.72 8.94 28.16
N GLU A 634 41.80 9.12 27.20
CA GLU A 634 41.19 10.41 26.92
C GLU A 634 40.29 10.92 28.06
N LEU A 635 39.51 10.04 28.71
CA LEU A 635 38.72 10.40 29.89
C LEU A 635 39.60 10.98 31.01
N LYS A 636 40.80 10.41 31.20
CA LYS A 636 41.79 10.87 32.18
C LYS A 636 42.50 12.14 31.72
N ASN A 637 42.91 12.22 30.44
CA ASN A 637 43.58 13.39 29.86
C ASN A 637 42.69 14.63 29.95
N HIS A 638 41.40 14.51 29.65
CA HIS A 638 40.42 15.59 29.78
C HIS A 638 39.99 15.87 31.23
N GLN A 639 40.51 15.14 32.21
CA GLN A 639 40.15 15.25 33.63
C GLN A 639 38.64 15.04 33.88
N TRP A 640 38.00 14.16 33.11
CA TRP A 640 36.58 13.82 33.28
C TRP A 640 36.39 12.67 34.26
N TYR A 641 37.02 11.53 33.98
CA TYR A 641 36.91 10.31 34.77
C TYR A 641 38.21 9.52 34.77
N GLU A 642 38.51 8.83 35.87
CA GLU A 642 39.64 7.93 35.97
C GLU A 642 39.19 6.53 36.38
N ARG A 643 39.73 5.51 35.70
CA ARG A 643 39.58 4.10 36.11
C ARG A 643 40.47 3.82 37.32
N PHE A 644 39.92 3.17 38.33
CA PHE A 644 40.67 2.64 39.47
C PHE A 644 40.28 1.18 39.74
N GLU A 645 41.19 0.43 40.34
CA GLU A 645 40.93 -0.93 40.82
C GLU A 645 40.15 -0.86 42.12
N ARG A 646 39.10 -1.68 42.23
CA ARG A 646 38.32 -1.79 43.46
C ARG A 646 39.12 -2.60 44.50
N GLU A 647 38.77 -2.45 45.77
CA GLU A 647 39.26 -3.35 46.83
C GLU A 647 38.81 -4.81 46.61
N THR A 648 37.68 -4.98 45.91
CA THR A 648 37.20 -6.27 45.39
C THR A 648 37.67 -6.50 43.95
N ILE A 649 37.51 -7.71 43.40
CA ILE A 649 37.82 -7.98 41.97
C ILE A 649 37.04 -7.03 41.05
N GLY A 650 37.75 -6.31 40.18
CA GLY A 650 37.18 -5.49 39.09
C GLY A 650 37.58 -4.01 39.11
N HIS A 651 37.02 -3.26 38.16
CA HIS A 651 37.32 -1.84 37.94
C HIS A 651 36.11 -0.96 38.25
N ALA A 652 36.37 0.28 38.68
CA ALA A 652 35.36 1.34 38.81
C ALA A 652 35.90 2.65 38.19
N TYR A 653 35.02 3.63 38.03
CA TYR A 653 35.37 4.97 37.56
C TYR A 653 35.03 5.99 38.63
N ARG A 654 35.92 6.96 38.86
CA ARG A 654 35.69 8.10 39.75
C ARG A 654 35.71 9.41 38.96
N PRO A 655 34.85 10.39 39.31
CA PRO A 655 34.87 11.70 38.68
C PRO A 655 36.17 12.45 39.01
N LEU A 656 36.67 13.22 38.05
CA LEU A 656 37.80 14.14 38.20
C LEU A 656 37.32 15.61 38.14
N SER A 657 38.24 16.57 38.16
CA SER A 657 37.97 18.00 38.30
C SER A 657 37.08 18.62 37.20
N GLN A 658 37.00 17.98 36.02
CA GLN A 658 36.20 18.44 34.87
C GLN A 658 35.05 17.48 34.52
N ALA A 659 34.67 16.56 35.41
CA ALA A 659 33.57 15.62 35.19
C ALA A 659 32.29 16.34 34.73
N GLY A 660 31.63 15.79 33.71
CA GLY A 660 30.40 16.36 33.13
C GLY A 660 30.60 17.48 32.09
N ARG A 661 31.81 18.02 31.90
CA ARG A 661 32.05 19.07 30.88
C ARG A 661 31.96 18.58 29.42
N HIS A 662 32.00 17.28 29.18
CA HIS A 662 31.80 16.68 27.86
C HIS A 662 30.35 16.81 27.33
N ARG A 663 29.35 17.06 28.19
CA ARG A 663 27.92 16.97 27.82
C ARG A 663 27.49 17.94 26.71
N GLN A 664 28.10 19.12 26.63
CA GLN A 664 27.83 20.07 25.55
C GLN A 664 28.36 19.55 24.21
N ALA A 665 29.59 19.02 24.20
CA ALA A 665 30.18 18.40 23.03
C ALA A 665 29.41 17.11 22.64
N TYR A 666 28.99 16.31 23.62
CA TYR A 666 28.12 15.15 23.41
C TYR A 666 26.81 15.54 22.73
N SER A 667 26.12 16.58 23.24
CA SER A 667 24.85 17.04 22.66
C SER A 667 24.98 17.55 21.23
N SER A 668 26.20 17.97 20.83
CA SER A 668 26.52 18.45 19.49
C SER A 668 27.00 17.32 18.57
N ALA A 669 27.54 16.22 19.12
CA ALA A 669 28.12 15.11 18.37
C ALA A 669 27.09 14.10 17.85
N TRP A 670 25.90 14.04 18.45
CA TRP A 670 24.80 13.14 18.07
C TRP A 670 23.49 13.89 17.89
N SER A 671 22.71 13.45 16.91
CA SER A 671 21.36 13.95 16.67
C SER A 671 20.43 13.69 17.88
N VAL A 672 19.30 14.39 17.91
CA VAL A 672 18.28 14.19 18.97
C VAL A 672 17.80 12.74 19.02
N ALA A 673 17.63 12.10 17.86
CA ALA A 673 17.17 10.71 17.77
C ALA A 673 18.23 9.73 18.28
N GLU A 674 19.49 9.86 17.84
CA GLU A 674 20.59 9.00 18.32
C GLU A 674 20.77 9.12 19.84
N ARG A 675 20.71 10.34 20.39
CA ARG A 675 20.82 10.56 21.84
C ARG A 675 19.68 9.91 22.61
N ALA A 676 18.43 10.01 22.13
CA ALA A 676 17.29 9.37 22.77
C ALA A 676 17.46 7.83 22.82
N THR A 677 17.99 7.22 21.75
CA THR A 677 18.26 5.77 21.71
C THR A 677 19.43 5.38 22.61
N ILE A 678 20.52 6.17 22.64
CA ILE A 678 21.65 5.95 23.57
C ILE A 678 21.15 6.00 25.03
N GLU A 679 20.30 6.98 25.37
CA GLU A 679 19.72 7.11 26.71
C GLU A 679 18.86 5.90 27.07
N GLN A 680 18.02 5.40 26.16
CA GLN A 680 17.25 4.17 26.39
C GLN A 680 18.15 2.96 26.67
N VAL A 681 19.29 2.83 25.99
CA VAL A 681 20.26 1.74 26.25
C VAL A 681 20.89 1.90 27.63
N ILE A 682 21.30 3.11 28.01
CA ILE A 682 21.89 3.39 29.32
C ILE A 682 20.89 3.08 30.45
N GLU A 683 19.64 3.54 30.30
CA GLU A 683 18.57 3.32 31.27
C GLU A 683 18.22 1.83 31.41
N LEU A 684 18.06 1.13 30.29
CA LEU A 684 17.77 -0.30 30.29
C LEU A 684 18.84 -1.10 31.03
N MET A 685 20.12 -0.78 30.79
CA MET A 685 21.24 -1.50 31.39
C MET A 685 21.59 -1.02 32.80
N GLN A 686 20.95 0.03 33.31
CA GLN A 686 21.38 0.71 34.54
C GLN A 686 21.46 -0.25 35.73
N ASP A 687 20.41 -1.04 35.95
CA ASP A 687 20.26 -1.90 37.14
C ASP A 687 20.78 -3.33 36.93
N TRP A 688 21.27 -3.64 35.73
CA TRP A 688 21.80 -4.97 35.42
C TRP A 688 23.15 -5.23 36.09
N ASP A 689 23.35 -6.48 36.54
CA ASP A 689 24.67 -6.94 36.97
C ASP A 689 25.59 -7.25 35.78
N THR A 690 26.80 -7.72 36.08
CA THR A 690 27.81 -7.97 35.04
C THR A 690 27.46 -9.17 34.15
N ASP A 691 26.85 -10.21 34.72
CA ASP A 691 26.53 -11.43 34.00
C ASP A 691 25.33 -11.21 33.07
N HIS A 692 24.30 -10.50 33.53
CA HIS A 692 23.16 -10.11 32.70
C HIS A 692 23.59 -9.21 31.53
N CYS A 693 24.47 -8.22 31.78
CA CYS A 693 25.03 -7.38 30.71
C CYS A 693 25.84 -8.21 29.70
N GLU A 694 26.63 -9.16 30.18
CA GLU A 694 27.44 -10.03 29.34
C GLU A 694 26.55 -10.94 28.47
N MET A 695 25.57 -11.60 29.07
CA MET A 695 24.72 -12.56 28.37
C MET A 695 23.91 -11.86 27.26
N THR A 696 23.21 -10.80 27.61
CA THR A 696 22.38 -10.03 26.66
C THR A 696 23.19 -9.51 25.48
N VAL A 697 24.35 -8.91 25.74
CA VAL A 697 25.17 -8.32 24.67
C VAL A 697 25.90 -9.38 23.84
N THR A 698 26.22 -10.55 24.42
CA THR A 698 26.77 -11.69 23.66
C THR A 698 25.72 -12.27 22.71
N LEU A 699 24.49 -12.47 23.18
CA LEU A 699 23.36 -12.94 22.35
C LEU A 699 23.01 -11.93 21.25
N TYR A 700 22.97 -10.64 21.58
CA TYR A 700 22.73 -9.58 20.60
C TYR A 700 23.77 -9.62 19.48
N ALA A 701 25.05 -9.75 19.84
CA ALA A 701 26.13 -9.81 18.87
C ALA A 701 26.06 -11.05 17.98
N ALA A 702 25.81 -12.23 18.54
CA ALA A 702 25.65 -13.46 17.77
C ALA A 702 24.45 -13.36 16.81
N TRP A 703 23.31 -12.87 17.27
CA TRP A 703 22.14 -12.66 16.41
C TRP A 703 22.43 -11.62 15.31
N ASN A 704 23.08 -10.51 15.63
CA ASN A 704 23.45 -9.50 14.65
C ASN A 704 24.41 -10.05 13.57
N ASP A 705 25.38 -10.90 13.96
CA ASP A 705 26.29 -11.57 13.01
C ASP A 705 25.52 -12.45 12.01
N PHE A 706 24.52 -13.23 12.45
CA PHE A 706 23.67 -14.01 11.54
C PHE A 706 22.95 -13.15 10.50
N ILE A 707 22.44 -11.98 10.92
CA ILE A 707 21.77 -11.04 10.02
C ILE A 707 22.77 -10.46 9.01
N LEU A 708 23.96 -10.05 9.46
CA LEU A 708 25.03 -9.53 8.61
C LEU A 708 25.52 -10.58 7.58
N GLU A 709 25.54 -11.85 7.97
CA GLU A 709 25.93 -12.98 7.12
C GLU A 709 24.80 -13.51 6.21
N GLY A 710 23.56 -13.02 6.37
CA GLY A 710 22.40 -13.54 5.65
C GLY A 710 22.02 -14.98 6.02
N ARG A 711 22.42 -15.46 7.21
CA ARG A 711 22.11 -16.81 7.69
C ARG A 711 20.69 -16.87 8.28
N PRO A 712 19.99 -18.02 8.17
CA PRO A 712 18.70 -18.20 8.82
C PRO A 712 18.83 -18.09 10.34
N VAL A 713 17.98 -17.27 10.95
CA VAL A 713 17.98 -16.99 12.39
C VAL A 713 16.97 -17.90 13.10
N SER A 714 17.42 -18.65 14.11
CA SER A 714 16.57 -19.32 15.08
C SER A 714 17.15 -19.22 16.48
N ASP A 715 16.32 -19.39 17.51
CA ASP A 715 16.74 -19.24 18.91
C ASP A 715 17.81 -20.26 19.28
N ASP A 716 17.63 -21.51 18.85
CA ASP A 716 18.63 -22.55 18.98
C ASP A 716 19.93 -22.20 18.25
N ALA A 717 19.86 -21.67 17.02
CA ALA A 717 21.06 -21.33 16.27
C ALA A 717 21.86 -20.18 16.91
N ILE A 718 21.18 -19.16 17.46
CA ILE A 718 21.83 -18.06 18.18
C ILE A 718 22.53 -18.58 19.44
N VAL A 719 21.81 -19.37 20.26
CA VAL A 719 22.36 -19.89 21.52
C VAL A 719 23.49 -20.89 21.26
N ASP A 720 23.34 -21.77 20.27
CA ASP A 720 24.37 -22.73 19.90
C ASP A 720 25.63 -22.02 19.37
N GLU A 721 25.49 -20.92 18.60
CA GLU A 721 26.63 -20.09 18.20
C GLU A 721 27.35 -19.50 19.42
N VAL A 722 26.62 -18.94 20.39
CA VAL A 722 27.21 -18.41 21.64
C VAL A 722 27.93 -19.49 22.43
N MET A 723 27.40 -20.71 22.48
CA MET A 723 28.02 -21.79 23.26
C MET A 723 29.25 -22.42 22.60
N HIS A 724 29.30 -22.46 21.25
CA HIS A 724 30.33 -23.24 20.54
C HIS A 724 31.28 -22.41 19.69
N SER A 725 30.95 -21.15 19.40
CA SER A 725 31.73 -20.28 18.48
C SER A 725 32.25 -19.00 19.16
N TRP A 726 31.94 -18.83 20.45
CA TRP A 726 32.52 -17.78 21.31
C TRP A 726 33.54 -18.41 22.28
N ASN A 727 34.03 -17.65 23.25
CA ASN A 727 35.02 -18.13 24.23
C ASN A 727 34.47 -19.24 25.14
N ASP A 728 35.29 -20.22 25.53
CA ASP A 728 34.90 -21.35 26.40
C ASP A 728 34.26 -20.93 27.73
N THR A 729 34.58 -19.73 28.24
CA THR A 729 33.96 -19.22 29.47
C THR A 729 32.45 -19.04 29.35
N LYS A 730 31.86 -19.03 28.14
CA LYS A 730 30.40 -19.00 27.92
C LYS A 730 29.69 -20.26 28.39
N LEU A 731 30.41 -21.38 28.48
CA LEU A 731 29.89 -22.64 29.02
C LEU A 731 29.62 -22.60 30.53
N ARG A 732 29.97 -21.49 31.21
CA ARG A 732 29.58 -21.26 32.62
C ARG A 732 28.08 -21.02 32.80
N PHE A 733 27.37 -20.66 31.73
CA PHE A 733 25.92 -20.53 31.70
C PHE A 733 25.31 -21.67 30.87
N GLY A 734 24.24 -22.29 31.36
CA GLY A 734 23.56 -23.38 30.66
C GLY A 734 22.70 -22.89 29.49
N LYS A 735 22.39 -23.80 28.54
CA LYS A 735 21.51 -23.51 27.38
C LYS A 735 20.16 -22.91 27.79
N THR A 736 19.57 -23.40 28.89
CA THR A 736 18.30 -22.89 29.42
C THR A 736 18.40 -21.43 29.89
N GLU A 737 19.53 -21.03 30.49
CA GLU A 737 19.75 -19.65 30.94
C GLU A 737 19.92 -18.71 29.75
N TRP A 738 20.65 -19.14 28.71
CA TRP A 738 20.78 -18.40 27.45
C TRP A 738 19.44 -18.18 26.76
N LEU A 739 18.61 -19.24 26.66
CA LEU A 739 17.27 -19.14 26.08
C LEU A 739 16.35 -18.22 26.89
N ALA A 740 16.47 -18.22 28.22
CA ALA A 740 15.69 -17.33 29.08
C ALA A 740 16.04 -15.86 28.84
N ILE A 741 17.33 -15.52 28.75
CA ILE A 741 17.78 -14.17 28.42
C ILE A 741 17.36 -13.79 27.00
N LEU A 742 17.48 -14.68 26.01
CA LEU A 742 17.04 -14.40 24.63
C LEU A 742 15.53 -14.14 24.55
N ALA A 743 14.73 -14.89 25.30
CA ALA A 743 13.28 -14.67 25.39
C ALA A 743 12.95 -13.33 26.07
N GLU A 744 13.72 -12.92 27.07
CA GLU A 744 13.61 -11.59 27.69
C GLU A 744 13.99 -10.49 26.69
N MET A 745 15.10 -10.64 25.96
CA MET A 745 15.54 -9.69 24.93
C MET A 745 14.43 -9.38 23.92
N LYS A 746 13.72 -10.42 23.45
CA LYS A 746 12.62 -10.26 22.48
C LYS A 746 11.43 -9.45 22.99
N LYS A 747 11.29 -9.23 24.29
CA LYS A 747 10.27 -8.32 24.86
C LYS A 747 10.62 -6.85 24.67
N HIS A 748 11.90 -6.54 24.46
CA HIS A 748 12.40 -5.18 24.26
C HIS A 748 12.73 -4.94 22.79
N LYS A 749 11.98 -4.06 22.12
CA LYS A 749 12.18 -3.75 20.69
C LYS A 749 13.62 -3.34 20.35
N ILE A 750 14.32 -2.66 21.27
CA ILE A 750 15.69 -2.20 21.07
C ILE A 750 16.75 -3.32 21.17
N LEU A 751 16.40 -4.48 21.71
CA LEU A 751 17.30 -5.64 21.83
C LEU A 751 17.14 -6.64 20.66
N ILE A 752 16.35 -6.30 19.64
CA ILE A 752 16.21 -7.07 18.40
C ILE A 752 17.15 -6.44 17.35
N PRO A 753 18.26 -7.09 16.97
CA PRO A 753 19.22 -6.54 16.02
C PRO A 753 18.63 -6.42 14.60
N THR A 754 19.16 -5.47 13.83
CA THR A 754 18.72 -5.18 12.45
C THR A 754 19.84 -5.34 11.42
N GLY A 755 20.99 -5.89 11.81
CA GLY A 755 22.15 -6.04 10.92
C GLY A 755 22.86 -4.71 10.68
N PHE A 756 23.56 -4.21 11.70
CA PHE A 756 24.35 -2.97 11.61
C PHE A 756 25.73 -3.17 12.24
N GLY A 757 26.73 -2.41 11.78
CA GLY A 757 28.10 -2.46 12.30
C GLY A 757 28.96 -3.54 11.65
N LYS A 758 30.12 -3.81 12.24
CA LYS A 758 31.03 -4.89 11.81
C LYS A 758 30.67 -6.19 12.52
N ARG A 759 30.83 -7.30 11.80
CA ARG A 759 30.75 -8.65 12.36
C ARG A 759 31.78 -8.83 13.48
N THR A 760 31.43 -9.53 14.55
CA THR A 760 32.42 -9.92 15.56
C THR A 760 33.42 -10.95 15.01
N THR A 761 34.66 -10.93 15.50
CA THR A 761 35.74 -11.81 15.02
C THR A 761 36.43 -12.58 16.16
N GLY A 762 37.17 -13.65 15.84
CA GLY A 762 37.79 -14.55 16.82
C GLY A 762 36.83 -15.62 17.36
N GLY A 763 37.15 -16.22 18.52
CA GLY A 763 36.39 -17.34 19.13
C GLY A 763 37.14 -18.68 19.08
N MET A 764 36.48 -19.78 19.49
CA MET A 764 37.07 -21.13 19.54
C MET A 764 37.56 -21.66 18.18
N LEU A 765 37.04 -21.14 17.07
CA LEU A 765 37.31 -21.63 15.72
C LEU A 765 37.72 -20.47 14.80
N SER A 766 38.91 -19.92 15.00
CA SER A 766 39.62 -19.24 13.92
C SER A 766 40.75 -20.16 13.45
N LEU A 767 40.48 -21.00 12.45
CA LEU A 767 41.55 -21.57 11.63
C LEU A 767 42.02 -20.48 10.65
N PRO A 768 43.33 -20.21 10.52
CA PRO A 768 43.83 -19.24 9.55
C PRO A 768 43.55 -19.74 8.12
N GLY A 769 42.88 -18.94 7.29
CA GLY A 769 42.68 -19.25 5.86
C GLY A 769 41.25 -19.08 5.32
N PHE A 770 40.28 -18.72 6.16
CA PHE A 770 38.93 -18.33 5.74
C PHE A 770 38.57 -16.97 6.37
N GLU A 771 39.32 -15.93 5.97
CA GLU A 771 38.87 -14.53 6.10
C GLU A 771 38.20 -14.07 4.81
#